data_AF-A0A975C4J9-F1
#
_entry.id   AF-A0A975C4J9-F1
#
_cell.length_a   1.000
_cell.length_b   1.000
_cell.length_c   1.000
_cell.angle_alpha   90.00
_cell.angle_beta   90.00
_cell.angle_gamma   90.00
#
_symmetry.space_group_name_H-M   'P 1'
#
loop_
_entity.id
_entity.type
_entity.pdbx_description
1 polymer ?
#
loop_
_entity_poly.entity_id
_entity_poly.type
_entity_poly.pdbx_seq_one_letter_code
_entity_poly.pdbx_strand_id
1 'polypeptide(L)'
;MQPIVPEILAGLSGDVLWAGSLPPRADMVDGSALFDPHQDFRLPPGSHQAFDIAYLVERDLGQIKQWPLVLDEALRALRPGGVLVVRARQSAFLSVFQFANFIERWTGGAYELIDQTLSDLQFVISLRLGHGAPRPASAADFSFAIITDGRRPEAVKTFIRSVLRADHHGGASSEILICGPDSILSDLGPLAKRIVHVPQSDRFASVGWITHKKNALVAKATRENVLIAHDRYSVPDDFLLRMADFGGDFGVVVPHQVTTEGFGLPDWVMLSDDLNWTTPGWMEFGDYHPFAYVNGGVIIAKTRLLAAIRWSELLLWGQAEDVDLSRRLDRAGIVARPCRSLLLTSEPPRKGFIEGFERLPWLEDAYAQTEAPDWGGETPIGPMGLALAEAPRRVAGNAPIEMEAELDLTGAKSPSAFVAQGLILPRDWRPTGPGLRWSGAEAPVFSFRLPVLDDDVSLRISFATAGDLAGLLGIRVNAMDRPFEVVDDRTLQVRLPHLDATESHLFHVWLVRPPVGPLTPLSPVTLTSVRVSRRHDDFAYRPGKEIVFASDGAGKLVMGRGWRPQESWGVWAADRSAELIFHLAEPPRRRLKFVSTIQTVAGPALPEQVVSIHFGDKELGRWTLSPLRSRREVRVALPRRLDSREIRLTFRSKRLISHAAQPGGIDDRLLGVGLVKCALVEGR
;
A
#
# COMPACT_ATOMS: atom_id res chain seq x y z
N MET A 1 -22.71 -32.97 7.95
CA MET A 1 -23.66 -32.21 8.78
C MET A 1 -24.99 -32.20 8.07
N GLN A 2 -26.05 -32.75 8.66
CA GLN A 2 -27.39 -32.45 8.17
C GLN A 2 -27.66 -30.96 8.44
N PRO A 3 -28.19 -30.20 7.47
CA PRO A 3 -28.46 -28.78 7.68
C PRO A 3 -29.48 -28.66 8.81
N ILE A 4 -29.16 -27.93 9.88
CA ILE A 4 -30.06 -27.56 10.99
C ILE A 4 -31.17 -26.58 10.51
N VAL A 5 -31.34 -26.43 9.20
CA VAL A 5 -32.10 -25.37 8.55
C VAL A 5 -33.60 -25.69 8.29
N PRO A 6 -34.09 -26.96 8.18
CA PRO A 6 -35.47 -27.21 7.73
C PRO A 6 -36.60 -26.68 8.61
N GLU A 7 -36.51 -26.79 9.95
CA GLU A 7 -37.68 -26.50 10.81
C GLU A 7 -37.93 -24.99 10.97
N ILE A 8 -36.88 -24.16 11.01
CA ILE A 8 -37.04 -22.69 11.03
C ILE A 8 -37.51 -22.17 9.65
N LEU A 9 -37.09 -22.81 8.56
CA LEU A 9 -37.49 -22.44 7.20
C LEU A 9 -38.97 -22.75 6.87
N ALA A 10 -39.55 -23.76 7.52
CA ALA A 10 -40.86 -24.29 7.12
C ALA A 10 -42.04 -23.32 7.35
N GLY A 11 -41.84 -22.28 8.17
CA GLY A 11 -42.90 -21.33 8.53
C GLY A 11 -42.79 -19.93 7.91
N LEU A 12 -41.70 -19.63 7.19
CA LEU A 12 -41.43 -18.26 6.74
C LEU A 12 -41.60 -18.11 5.22
N SER A 13 -42.61 -17.33 4.81
CA SER A 13 -42.80 -16.86 3.43
C SER A 13 -42.17 -15.48 3.26
N GLY A 14 -41.35 -15.27 2.23
CA GLY A 14 -40.74 -13.97 1.94
C GLY A 14 -39.54 -14.04 0.99
N ASP A 15 -38.99 -12.89 0.65
CA ASP A 15 -37.75 -12.75 -0.11
C ASP A 15 -36.56 -13.14 0.80
N VAL A 16 -35.80 -14.16 0.40
CA VAL A 16 -34.71 -14.72 1.22
C VAL A 16 -33.35 -14.50 0.58
N LEU A 17 -32.44 -13.90 1.33
CA LEU A 17 -31.01 -13.83 1.00
C LEU A 17 -30.27 -15.03 1.60
N TRP A 18 -29.51 -15.73 0.78
CA TRP A 18 -28.54 -16.74 1.22
C TRP A 18 -27.12 -16.18 1.09
N ALA A 19 -26.49 -15.83 2.20
CA ALA A 19 -25.09 -15.43 2.20
C ALA A 19 -24.22 -16.68 1.99
N GLY A 20 -23.81 -16.90 0.74
CA GLY A 20 -23.09 -18.09 0.30
C GLY A 20 -23.33 -18.35 -1.18
N SER A 21 -22.57 -19.29 -1.77
CA SER A 21 -22.66 -19.61 -3.20
C SER A 21 -23.55 -20.83 -3.51
N LEU A 22 -24.03 -21.54 -2.48
CA LEU A 22 -24.80 -22.77 -2.62
C LEU A 22 -26.13 -22.68 -1.87
N PRO A 23 -27.10 -21.87 -2.36
CA PRO A 23 -28.40 -21.76 -1.72
C PRO A 23 -29.11 -23.13 -1.70
N PRO A 24 -29.70 -23.53 -0.56
CA PRO A 24 -30.36 -24.83 -0.42
C PRO A 24 -31.68 -24.92 -1.18
N ARG A 25 -32.26 -23.78 -1.60
CA ARG A 25 -33.46 -23.70 -2.44
C ARG A 25 -33.22 -22.74 -3.60
N ALA A 26 -33.85 -23.03 -4.74
CA ALA A 26 -33.71 -22.24 -5.97
C ALA A 26 -34.34 -20.83 -5.89
N ASP A 27 -35.22 -20.58 -4.92
CA ASP A 27 -35.89 -19.29 -4.71
C ASP A 27 -35.16 -18.35 -3.75
N MET A 28 -34.04 -18.79 -3.15
CA MET A 28 -33.17 -17.93 -2.36
C MET A 28 -32.19 -17.20 -3.27
N VAL A 29 -31.96 -15.91 -3.00
CA VAL A 29 -31.03 -15.09 -3.76
C VAL A 29 -29.60 -15.30 -3.25
N ASP A 30 -28.68 -15.53 -4.18
CA ASP A 30 -27.23 -15.63 -3.93
C ASP A 30 -26.68 -14.31 -3.37
N GLY A 31 -26.09 -14.39 -2.17
CA GLY A 31 -25.44 -13.29 -1.47
C GLY A 31 -23.93 -13.47 -1.31
N SER A 32 -23.27 -14.26 -2.16
CA SER A 32 -21.84 -14.58 -2.08
C SER A 32 -20.91 -13.36 -2.05
N ALA A 33 -21.33 -12.22 -2.62
CA ALA A 33 -20.60 -10.95 -2.53
C ALA A 33 -20.39 -10.46 -1.09
N LEU A 34 -21.23 -10.89 -0.13
CA LEU A 34 -21.02 -10.65 1.31
C LEU A 34 -19.69 -11.19 1.84
N PHE A 35 -19.09 -12.15 1.15
CA PHE A 35 -17.84 -12.79 1.55
C PHE A 35 -16.68 -12.54 0.58
N ASP A 36 -16.90 -11.69 -0.42
CA ASP A 36 -15.91 -11.38 -1.44
C ASP A 36 -15.13 -10.12 -1.04
N PRO A 37 -13.85 -10.25 -0.63
CA PRO A 37 -13.04 -9.09 -0.32
C PRO A 37 -12.81 -8.21 -1.54
N HIS A 38 -12.89 -8.73 -2.78
CA HIS A 38 -12.71 -7.95 -4.00
C HIS A 38 -13.91 -7.05 -4.32
N GLN A 39 -15.06 -7.36 -3.73
CA GLN A 39 -16.29 -6.54 -3.78
C GLN A 39 -16.51 -5.76 -2.48
N ASP A 40 -15.47 -5.59 -1.66
CA ASP A 40 -15.53 -4.85 -0.40
C ASP A 40 -16.61 -5.37 0.58
N PHE A 41 -16.95 -6.67 0.48
CA PHE A 41 -18.06 -7.30 1.21
C PHE A 41 -19.39 -6.55 1.04
N ARG A 42 -19.65 -6.02 -0.16
CA ARG A 42 -20.80 -5.17 -0.50
C ARG A 42 -21.73 -5.92 -1.45
N LEU A 43 -23.01 -5.97 -1.11
CA LEU A 43 -24.05 -6.43 -2.02
C LEU A 43 -24.39 -5.33 -3.04
N PRO A 44 -24.92 -5.69 -4.22
CA PRO A 44 -25.44 -4.70 -5.16
C PRO A 44 -26.48 -3.79 -4.48
N PRO A 45 -26.56 -2.49 -4.82
CA PRO A 45 -27.45 -1.52 -4.17
C PRO A 45 -28.93 -1.96 -4.12
N GLY A 46 -29.41 -2.66 -5.15
CA GLY A 46 -30.78 -3.17 -5.20
C GLY A 46 -31.10 -4.26 -4.16
N SER A 47 -30.08 -4.78 -3.47
CA SER A 47 -30.20 -5.78 -2.41
C SER A 47 -30.43 -5.16 -1.03
N HIS A 48 -30.18 -3.86 -0.85
CA HIS A 48 -30.37 -3.19 0.44
C HIS A 48 -31.86 -3.04 0.73
N GLN A 49 -32.25 -3.46 1.93
CA GLN A 49 -33.65 -3.45 2.39
C GLN A 49 -34.60 -4.19 1.45
N ALA A 50 -34.11 -5.26 0.81
CA ALA A 50 -34.87 -6.04 -0.16
C ALA A 50 -35.38 -7.38 0.39
N PHE A 51 -34.85 -7.86 1.51
CA PHE A 51 -35.12 -9.21 2.00
C PHE A 51 -35.88 -9.23 3.32
N ASP A 52 -36.76 -10.21 3.46
CA ASP A 52 -37.44 -10.49 4.72
C ASP A 52 -36.53 -11.32 5.65
N ILE A 53 -35.63 -12.11 5.08
CA ILE A 53 -34.71 -13.00 5.82
C ILE A 53 -33.33 -13.01 5.18
N ALA A 54 -32.28 -13.04 6.01
CA ALA A 54 -30.90 -13.21 5.58
C ALA A 54 -30.25 -14.37 6.34
N TYR A 55 -29.80 -15.39 5.60
CA TYR A 55 -29.11 -16.57 6.13
C TYR A 55 -27.59 -16.45 5.97
N LEU A 56 -26.89 -16.27 7.09
CA LEU A 56 -25.44 -16.26 7.21
C LEU A 56 -24.97 -17.55 7.87
N VAL A 57 -25.29 -18.69 7.24
CA VAL A 57 -25.05 -20.02 7.81
C VAL A 57 -24.13 -20.89 6.97
N GLU A 58 -23.86 -20.55 5.70
CA GLU A 58 -22.96 -21.34 4.84
C GLU A 58 -21.52 -21.28 5.34
N ARG A 59 -21.05 -20.08 5.71
CA ARG A 59 -19.73 -19.84 6.32
C ARG A 59 -19.88 -19.54 7.81
N ASP A 60 -18.92 -19.98 8.60
CA ASP A 60 -18.85 -19.67 10.03
C ASP A 60 -18.34 -18.22 10.19
N LEU A 61 -19.20 -17.32 10.69
CA LEU A 61 -18.84 -15.91 10.83
C LEU A 61 -17.62 -15.71 11.74
N GLY A 62 -17.43 -16.59 12.73
CA GLY A 62 -16.28 -16.51 13.65
C GLY A 62 -14.94 -16.83 12.99
N GLN A 63 -14.93 -17.43 11.80
CA GLN A 63 -13.72 -17.71 11.03
C GLN A 63 -13.38 -16.58 10.04
N ILE A 64 -14.12 -15.48 10.05
CA ILE A 64 -13.95 -14.38 9.11
C ILE A 64 -13.41 -13.18 9.90
N LYS A 65 -12.17 -12.76 9.61
CA LYS A 65 -11.55 -11.60 10.28
C LYS A 65 -12.39 -10.34 10.06
N GLN A 66 -12.99 -10.21 8.87
CA GLN A 66 -13.83 -9.09 8.44
C GLN A 66 -15.30 -9.23 8.84
N TRP A 67 -15.63 -10.07 9.85
CA TRP A 67 -17.01 -10.31 10.26
C TRP A 67 -17.87 -9.04 10.48
N PRO A 68 -17.34 -7.88 10.95
CA PRO A 68 -18.18 -6.68 11.11
C PRO A 68 -18.67 -6.11 9.77
N LEU A 69 -17.85 -6.21 8.71
CA LEU A 69 -18.23 -5.78 7.36
C LEU A 69 -19.31 -6.70 6.79
N VAL A 70 -19.17 -8.01 6.99
CA VAL A 70 -20.14 -9.02 6.55
C VAL A 70 -21.48 -8.86 7.28
N LEU A 71 -21.42 -8.74 8.60
CA LEU A 71 -22.61 -8.66 9.44
C LEU A 71 -23.38 -7.34 9.21
N ASP A 72 -22.67 -6.20 9.12
CA ASP A 72 -23.29 -4.91 8.76
C ASP A 72 -24.03 -5.00 7.43
N GLU A 73 -23.42 -5.57 6.40
CA GLU A 73 -24.03 -5.65 5.07
C GLU A 73 -25.24 -6.59 5.04
N ALA A 74 -25.19 -7.71 5.76
CA ALA A 74 -26.34 -8.61 5.90
C ALA A 74 -27.53 -7.92 6.59
N LEU A 75 -27.25 -7.15 7.66
CA LEU A 75 -28.27 -6.35 8.33
C LEU A 75 -28.81 -5.23 7.41
N ARG A 76 -27.98 -4.71 6.50
CA ARG A 76 -28.41 -3.74 5.49
C ARG A 76 -29.31 -4.34 4.42
N ALA A 77 -29.13 -5.60 4.09
CA ALA A 77 -29.97 -6.30 3.12
C ALA A 77 -31.42 -6.51 3.61
N LEU A 78 -31.60 -6.56 4.93
CA LEU A 78 -32.92 -6.78 5.54
C LEU A 78 -33.82 -5.54 5.47
N ARG A 79 -35.09 -5.79 5.14
CA ARG A 79 -36.21 -4.85 5.31
C ARG A 79 -36.44 -4.53 6.80
N PRO A 80 -37.12 -3.42 7.11
CA PRO A 80 -37.69 -3.18 8.45
C PRO A 80 -38.46 -4.41 8.95
N GLY A 81 -38.18 -4.91 10.15
CA GLY A 81 -38.82 -6.14 10.67
C GLY A 81 -38.21 -7.46 10.20
N GLY A 82 -37.19 -7.44 9.33
CA GLY A 82 -36.55 -8.63 8.77
C GLY A 82 -35.81 -9.48 9.80
N VAL A 83 -35.54 -10.73 9.43
CA VAL A 83 -34.90 -11.74 10.30
C VAL A 83 -33.49 -12.06 9.83
N LEU A 84 -32.51 -11.93 10.71
CA LEU A 84 -31.15 -12.41 10.50
C LEU A 84 -31.01 -13.79 11.15
N VAL A 85 -30.50 -14.77 10.40
CA VAL A 85 -30.07 -16.07 10.93
C VAL A 85 -28.58 -16.23 10.67
N VAL A 86 -27.79 -16.42 11.72
CA VAL A 86 -26.33 -16.43 11.62
C VAL A 86 -25.72 -17.60 12.37
N ARG A 87 -24.74 -18.27 11.75
CA ARG A 87 -23.91 -19.28 12.39
C ARG A 87 -22.53 -18.70 12.70
N ALA A 88 -22.09 -18.80 13.95
CA ALA A 88 -20.74 -18.44 14.30
C ALA A 88 -20.16 -19.30 15.43
N ARG A 89 -18.84 -19.48 15.40
CA ARG A 89 -18.01 -20.04 16.48
C ARG A 89 -17.29 -18.93 17.22
N GLN A 90 -17.05 -19.13 18.51
CA GLN A 90 -16.13 -18.25 19.24
C GLN A 90 -14.69 -18.42 18.76
N SER A 91 -14.02 -17.33 18.43
CA SER A 91 -12.66 -17.31 17.90
C SER A 91 -11.85 -16.12 18.45
N ALA A 92 -10.61 -15.97 17.98
CA ALA A 92 -9.80 -14.79 18.25
C ALA A 92 -10.39 -13.49 17.66
N PHE A 93 -11.29 -13.59 16.67
CA PHE A 93 -11.89 -12.44 16.00
C PHE A 93 -13.28 -12.11 16.52
N LEU A 94 -14.06 -13.12 16.90
CA LEU A 94 -15.46 -12.98 17.27
C LEU A 94 -15.77 -13.81 18.51
N SER A 95 -16.17 -13.15 19.58
CA SER A 95 -16.82 -13.72 20.74
C SER A 95 -18.33 -13.48 20.69
N VAL A 96 -19.08 -14.26 21.47
CA VAL A 96 -20.54 -14.04 21.62
C VAL A 96 -20.85 -12.64 22.18
N PHE A 97 -19.97 -12.09 23.03
CA PHE A 97 -20.10 -10.73 23.57
C PHE A 97 -19.92 -9.67 22.48
N GLN A 98 -18.92 -9.82 21.60
CA GLN A 98 -18.72 -8.91 20.48
C GLN A 98 -19.90 -8.96 19.51
N PHE A 99 -20.42 -10.16 19.22
CA PHE A 99 -21.63 -10.32 18.41
C PHE A 99 -22.82 -9.58 19.03
N ALA A 100 -23.14 -9.87 20.30
CA ALA A 100 -24.27 -9.26 21.00
C ALA A 100 -24.14 -7.74 21.07
N ASN A 101 -22.97 -7.22 21.44
CA ASN A 101 -22.70 -5.79 21.49
C ASN A 101 -22.77 -5.13 20.11
N PHE A 102 -22.38 -5.82 19.05
CA PHE A 102 -22.52 -5.31 17.69
C PHE A 102 -24.00 -5.15 17.33
N ILE A 103 -24.81 -6.18 17.54
CA ILE A 103 -26.26 -6.13 17.28
C ILE A 103 -26.92 -5.04 18.12
N GLU A 104 -26.64 -4.99 19.42
CA GLU A 104 -27.17 -3.98 20.34
C GLU A 104 -26.88 -2.56 19.84
N ARG A 105 -25.61 -2.27 19.52
CA ARG A 105 -25.20 -0.93 19.04
C ARG A 105 -25.79 -0.59 17.68
N TRP A 106 -25.72 -1.52 16.72
CA TRP A 106 -26.21 -1.31 15.36
C TRP A 106 -27.72 -1.07 15.34
N THR A 107 -28.46 -1.77 16.22
CA THR A 107 -29.92 -1.65 16.33
C THR A 107 -30.37 -0.59 17.35
N GLY A 108 -29.48 0.01 18.12
CA GLY A 108 -29.86 0.81 19.29
C GLY A 108 -30.77 0.05 20.27
N GLY A 109 -30.58 -1.27 20.40
CA GLY A 109 -31.39 -2.17 21.24
C GLY A 109 -32.72 -2.62 20.64
N ALA A 110 -33.06 -2.22 19.41
CA ALA A 110 -34.32 -2.59 18.76
C ALA A 110 -34.19 -3.91 17.96
N TYR A 111 -34.28 -5.04 18.67
CA TYR A 111 -34.36 -6.39 18.10
C TYR A 111 -35.09 -7.36 19.04
N GLU A 112 -35.50 -8.51 18.49
CA GLU A 112 -36.07 -9.64 19.23
C GLU A 112 -35.23 -10.88 18.94
N LEU A 113 -34.74 -11.56 19.99
CA LEU A 113 -34.12 -12.86 19.85
C LEU A 113 -35.21 -13.92 19.62
N ILE A 114 -35.25 -14.52 18.43
CA ILE A 114 -36.22 -15.56 18.08
C ILE A 114 -35.76 -16.91 18.61
N ASP A 115 -34.51 -17.26 18.34
CA ASP A 115 -33.93 -18.54 18.69
C ASP A 115 -32.41 -18.44 18.86
N GLN A 116 -31.87 -19.28 19.74
CA GLN A 116 -30.44 -19.47 19.89
C GLN A 116 -30.16 -20.93 20.24
N THR A 117 -29.41 -21.60 19.37
CA THR A 117 -28.92 -22.96 19.61
C THR A 117 -27.42 -22.98 19.72
N LEU A 118 -26.88 -23.82 20.60
CA LEU A 118 -25.45 -24.04 20.79
C LEU A 118 -25.15 -25.52 20.58
N SER A 119 -24.28 -25.83 19.61
CA SER A 119 -23.80 -27.19 19.32
C SER A 119 -22.35 -27.11 18.86
N ASP A 120 -21.48 -27.97 19.38
CA ASP A 120 -20.06 -28.05 18.98
C ASP A 120 -19.32 -26.70 18.97
N LEU A 121 -19.56 -25.89 20.02
CA LEU A 121 -19.02 -24.53 20.20
C LEU A 121 -19.45 -23.52 19.11
N GLN A 122 -20.43 -23.89 18.28
CA GLN A 122 -21.07 -23.03 17.30
C GLN A 122 -22.44 -22.62 17.81
N PHE A 123 -22.71 -21.32 17.77
CA PHE A 123 -24.04 -20.79 17.97
C PHE A 123 -24.72 -20.53 16.64
N VAL A 124 -25.99 -20.88 16.54
CA VAL A 124 -26.89 -20.38 15.50
C VAL A 124 -27.87 -19.45 16.19
N ILE A 125 -27.85 -18.18 15.81
CA ILE A 125 -28.70 -17.14 16.38
C ILE A 125 -29.67 -16.67 15.30
N SER A 126 -30.96 -16.63 15.65
CA SER A 126 -32.01 -16.03 14.84
C SER A 126 -32.56 -14.80 15.56
N LEU A 127 -32.53 -13.64 14.92
CA LEU A 127 -33.02 -12.39 15.50
C LEU A 127 -33.87 -11.61 14.49
N ARG A 128 -34.91 -10.96 14.98
CA ARG A 128 -35.75 -10.04 14.21
C ARG A 128 -35.36 -8.60 14.49
N LEU A 129 -35.21 -7.78 13.46
CA LEU A 129 -34.93 -6.36 13.62
C LEU A 129 -36.19 -5.60 14.04
N GLY A 130 -36.11 -4.80 15.10
CA GLY A 130 -37.22 -4.02 15.63
C GLY A 130 -37.43 -2.66 14.97
N HIS A 131 -36.66 -2.32 13.92
CA HIS A 131 -36.79 -1.03 13.24
C HIS A 131 -38.00 -1.05 12.32
N GLY A 132 -38.93 -0.11 12.52
CA GLY A 132 -40.15 -0.01 11.71
C GLY A 132 -40.05 0.85 10.46
N ALA A 133 -38.95 1.60 10.27
CA ALA A 133 -38.80 2.54 9.16
C ALA A 133 -37.63 2.15 8.23
N PRO A 134 -37.79 2.29 6.90
CA PRO A 134 -36.69 2.17 5.95
C PRO A 134 -35.55 3.14 6.24
N ARG A 135 -34.31 2.72 6.00
CA ARG A 135 -33.14 3.59 6.09
C ARG A 135 -33.02 4.48 4.84
N PRO A 136 -32.57 5.73 4.99
CA PRO A 136 -32.18 6.57 3.86
C PRO A 136 -31.13 5.88 3.00
N ALA A 137 -31.36 5.86 1.69
CA ALA A 137 -30.54 5.14 0.72
C ALA A 137 -30.19 6.00 -0.51
N SER A 138 -30.24 7.33 -0.41
CA SER A 138 -29.84 8.19 -1.53
C SER A 138 -28.33 8.13 -1.72
N ALA A 139 -27.90 7.87 -2.94
CA ALA A 139 -26.51 7.91 -3.39
C ALA A 139 -26.16 9.18 -4.19
N ALA A 140 -27.14 10.03 -4.48
CA ALA A 140 -26.96 11.19 -5.38
C ALA A 140 -27.03 12.54 -4.65
N ASP A 141 -27.60 12.63 -3.45
CA ASP A 141 -27.80 13.90 -2.76
C ASP A 141 -26.60 14.24 -1.86
N PHE A 142 -25.74 15.17 -2.30
CA PHE A 142 -24.43 15.44 -1.68
C PHE A 142 -24.16 16.92 -1.36
N SER A 143 -23.69 17.15 -0.15
CA SER A 143 -22.97 18.35 0.28
C SER A 143 -21.47 18.14 0.10
N PHE A 144 -20.86 18.82 -0.86
CA PHE A 144 -19.41 18.79 -1.08
C PHE A 144 -18.75 19.92 -0.30
N ALA A 145 -18.15 19.59 0.82
CA ALA A 145 -17.56 20.53 1.75
C ALA A 145 -16.03 20.49 1.70
N ILE A 146 -15.40 21.66 1.65
CA ILE A 146 -13.94 21.80 1.67
C ILE A 146 -13.49 22.70 2.81
N ILE A 147 -12.38 22.32 3.44
CA ILE A 147 -11.71 23.11 4.47
C ILE A 147 -10.40 23.67 3.92
N THR A 148 -10.21 24.97 4.09
CA THR A 148 -8.99 25.68 3.67
C THR A 148 -8.53 26.67 4.73
N ASP A 149 -7.23 27.00 4.72
CA ASP A 149 -6.65 28.12 5.45
C ASP A 149 -6.51 29.38 4.59
N GLY A 150 -6.95 29.33 3.33
CA GLY A 150 -6.90 30.43 2.36
C GLY A 150 -5.59 30.56 1.60
N ARG A 151 -4.56 29.74 1.88
CA ARG A 151 -3.24 29.87 1.23
C ARG A 151 -3.17 29.21 -0.15
N ARG A 152 -4.16 28.38 -0.50
CA ARG A 152 -4.18 27.57 -1.73
C ARG A 152 -5.46 27.79 -2.56
N PRO A 153 -5.74 29.03 -2.98
CA PRO A 153 -6.98 29.33 -3.69
C PRO A 153 -7.15 28.54 -4.99
N GLU A 154 -6.06 28.22 -5.72
CA GLU A 154 -6.15 27.42 -6.94
C GLU A 154 -6.57 25.97 -6.68
N ALA A 155 -6.12 25.36 -5.58
CA ALA A 155 -6.54 24.02 -5.20
C ALA A 155 -8.04 23.99 -4.82
N VAL A 156 -8.51 25.03 -4.11
CA VAL A 156 -9.95 25.21 -3.82
C VAL A 156 -10.76 25.38 -5.12
N LYS A 157 -10.27 26.17 -6.09
CA LYS A 157 -10.92 26.30 -7.41
C LYS A 157 -10.97 24.97 -8.16
N THR A 158 -9.89 24.18 -8.10
CA THR A 158 -9.82 22.84 -8.69
C THR A 158 -10.87 21.91 -8.09
N PHE A 159 -11.01 21.90 -6.76
CA PHE A 159 -12.06 21.15 -6.08
C PHE A 159 -13.46 21.57 -6.56
N ILE A 160 -13.78 22.87 -6.53
CA ILE A 160 -15.10 23.38 -6.98
C ILE A 160 -15.39 22.94 -8.42
N ARG A 161 -14.43 23.11 -9.34
CA ARG A 161 -14.60 22.71 -10.74
C ARG A 161 -14.80 21.20 -10.87
N SER A 162 -14.11 20.39 -10.07
CA SER A 162 -14.26 18.94 -10.08
C SER A 162 -15.65 18.50 -9.65
N VAL A 163 -16.21 19.13 -8.60
CA VAL A 163 -17.59 18.89 -8.17
C VAL A 163 -18.60 19.29 -9.24
N LEU A 164 -18.42 20.46 -9.86
CA LEU A 164 -19.33 20.91 -10.93
C LEU A 164 -19.34 19.96 -12.13
N ARG A 165 -18.20 19.34 -12.47
CA ARG A 165 -18.16 18.31 -13.53
C ARG A 165 -18.85 17.03 -13.11
N ALA A 166 -18.60 16.54 -11.89
CA ALA A 166 -19.28 15.35 -11.37
C ALA A 166 -20.82 15.50 -11.35
N ASP A 167 -21.31 16.68 -10.97
CA ASP A 167 -22.74 16.99 -10.91
C ASP A 167 -23.41 17.00 -12.29
N HIS A 168 -22.71 17.46 -13.33
CA HIS A 168 -23.21 17.48 -14.71
C HIS A 168 -23.59 16.09 -15.26
N HIS A 169 -22.93 15.04 -14.77
CA HIS A 169 -23.18 13.67 -15.22
C HIS A 169 -24.28 12.96 -14.41
N GLY A 170 -24.59 13.43 -13.20
CA GLY A 170 -25.44 12.71 -12.25
C GLY A 170 -26.88 13.22 -12.13
N GLY A 171 -27.23 14.38 -12.68
CA GLY A 171 -28.55 15.00 -12.49
C GLY A 171 -28.89 15.25 -11.02
N ALA A 172 -27.87 15.33 -10.17
CA ALA A 172 -27.97 15.36 -8.72
C ALA A 172 -28.28 16.76 -8.18
N SER A 173 -28.78 16.81 -6.95
CA SER A 173 -28.95 18.06 -6.20
C SER A 173 -27.74 18.31 -5.31
N SER A 174 -26.60 18.66 -5.90
CA SER A 174 -25.38 18.93 -5.15
C SER A 174 -25.35 20.35 -4.58
N GLU A 175 -24.67 20.54 -3.46
CA GLU A 175 -24.23 21.87 -2.99
C GLU A 175 -22.74 21.87 -2.66
N ILE A 176 -22.10 23.03 -2.72
CA ILE A 176 -20.67 23.19 -2.42
C ILE A 176 -20.52 24.11 -1.21
N LEU A 177 -19.91 23.62 -0.14
CA LEU A 177 -19.63 24.38 1.08
C LEU A 177 -18.14 24.64 1.24
N ILE A 178 -17.77 25.82 1.73
CA ILE A 178 -16.36 26.16 1.98
C ILE A 178 -16.22 26.74 3.38
N CYS A 179 -15.36 26.15 4.20
CA CYS A 179 -14.93 26.74 5.46
C CYS A 179 -13.49 27.23 5.39
N GLY A 180 -13.31 28.55 5.45
CA GLY A 180 -12.03 29.24 5.34
C GLY A 180 -12.16 30.74 5.59
N PRO A 181 -11.06 31.50 5.51
CA PRO A 181 -11.06 32.96 5.69
C PRO A 181 -11.87 33.66 4.60
N ASP A 182 -12.47 34.81 4.91
CA ASP A 182 -13.26 35.61 3.96
C ASP A 182 -12.48 35.98 2.68
N SER A 183 -11.16 36.11 2.78
CA SER A 183 -10.28 36.40 1.64
C SER A 183 -10.42 35.39 0.50
N ILE A 184 -10.79 34.14 0.81
CA ILE A 184 -10.98 33.10 -0.21
C ILE A 184 -12.08 33.47 -1.21
N LEU A 185 -13.11 34.20 -0.77
CA LEU A 185 -14.23 34.58 -1.64
C LEU A 185 -13.77 35.50 -2.79
N SER A 186 -12.87 36.42 -2.48
CA SER A 186 -12.24 37.31 -3.46
C SER A 186 -11.42 36.50 -4.46
N ASP A 187 -10.62 35.55 -3.98
CA ASP A 187 -9.77 34.72 -4.83
C ASP A 187 -10.58 33.82 -5.79
N LEU A 188 -11.75 33.34 -5.35
CA LEU A 188 -12.65 32.50 -6.14
C LEU A 188 -13.34 33.26 -7.30
N GLY A 189 -13.45 34.59 -7.21
CA GLY A 189 -14.08 35.42 -8.23
C GLY A 189 -15.51 34.94 -8.54
N PRO A 190 -15.87 34.69 -9.82
CA PRO A 190 -17.23 34.25 -10.18
C PRO A 190 -17.68 32.94 -9.53
N LEU A 191 -16.75 32.04 -9.14
CA LEU A 191 -17.07 30.78 -8.49
C LEU A 191 -17.68 30.98 -7.09
N ALA A 192 -17.42 32.12 -6.43
CA ALA A 192 -17.99 32.43 -5.12
C ALA A 192 -19.53 32.46 -5.13
N LYS A 193 -20.18 32.66 -6.29
CA LYS A 193 -21.64 32.62 -6.42
C LYS A 193 -22.22 31.20 -6.38
N ARG A 194 -21.37 30.19 -6.51
CA ARG A 194 -21.75 28.75 -6.58
C ARG A 194 -21.52 28.03 -5.25
N ILE A 195 -21.07 28.73 -4.22
CA ILE A 195 -20.67 28.12 -2.96
C ILE A 195 -21.42 28.73 -1.79
N VAL A 196 -21.65 27.92 -0.76
CA VAL A 196 -22.13 28.33 0.55
C VAL A 196 -20.90 28.51 1.43
N HIS A 197 -20.59 29.76 1.77
CA HIS A 197 -19.46 30.06 2.65
C HIS A 197 -19.85 29.84 4.11
N VAL A 198 -18.96 29.16 4.83
CA VAL A 198 -19.04 28.92 6.27
C VAL A 198 -17.84 29.64 6.90
N PRO A 199 -18.03 30.79 7.56
CA PRO A 199 -16.94 31.54 8.16
C PRO A 199 -16.14 30.67 9.13
N GLN A 200 -14.81 30.76 9.07
CA GLN A 200 -13.96 30.13 10.07
C GLN A 200 -13.92 30.96 11.35
N SER A 201 -13.75 30.32 12.51
CA SER A 201 -13.48 31.02 13.76
C SER A 201 -12.06 31.56 13.77
N ASP A 202 -11.88 32.81 14.21
CA ASP A 202 -10.55 33.39 14.46
C ASP A 202 -9.86 32.78 15.68
N ARG A 203 -10.64 32.13 16.56
CA ARG A 203 -10.10 31.43 17.73
C ARG A 203 -9.27 30.24 17.25
N PHE A 204 -8.04 30.15 17.75
CA PHE A 204 -7.09 29.08 17.41
C PHE A 204 -6.73 29.00 15.91
N ALA A 205 -6.88 30.10 15.16
CA ALA A 205 -6.52 30.13 13.74
C ALA A 205 -5.04 29.75 13.48
N SER A 206 -4.13 30.09 14.40
CA SER A 206 -2.69 29.79 14.30
C SER A 206 -2.34 28.30 14.44
N VAL A 207 -3.19 27.53 15.11
CA VAL A 207 -2.99 26.09 15.39
C VAL A 207 -3.98 25.19 14.63
N GLY A 208 -4.96 25.79 13.95
CA GLY A 208 -5.94 25.11 13.11
C GLY A 208 -7.02 24.38 13.92
N TRP A 209 -8.16 25.04 14.16
CA TRP A 209 -9.33 24.41 14.80
C TRP A 209 -10.14 23.54 13.83
N ILE A 210 -9.50 22.49 13.30
CA ILE A 210 -10.03 21.69 12.20
C ILE A 210 -11.38 21.02 12.53
N THR A 211 -11.54 20.56 13.77
CA THR A 211 -12.77 19.92 14.27
C THR A 211 -13.96 20.87 14.29
N HIS A 212 -13.75 22.12 14.72
CA HIS A 212 -14.78 23.16 14.69
C HIS A 212 -15.18 23.48 13.24
N LYS A 213 -14.22 23.58 12.31
CA LYS A 213 -14.52 23.77 10.87
C LYS A 213 -15.35 22.61 10.31
N LYS A 214 -14.98 21.36 10.59
CA LYS A 214 -15.72 20.15 10.18
C LYS A 214 -17.15 20.16 10.75
N ASN A 215 -17.32 20.45 12.05
CA ASN A 215 -18.64 20.56 12.69
C ASN A 215 -19.50 21.68 12.08
N ALA A 216 -18.92 22.85 11.80
CA ALA A 216 -19.64 23.98 11.20
C ALA A 216 -20.13 23.68 9.77
N LEU A 217 -19.32 22.95 8.99
CA LEU A 217 -19.72 22.47 7.66
C LEU A 217 -20.89 21.49 7.75
N VAL A 218 -20.85 20.52 8.66
CA VAL A 218 -21.96 19.57 8.88
C VAL A 218 -23.23 20.29 9.31
N ALA A 219 -23.13 21.28 10.20
CA ALA A 219 -24.29 22.06 10.64
C ALA A 219 -24.92 22.90 9.51
N LYS A 220 -24.15 23.20 8.45
CA LYS A 220 -24.62 23.96 7.29
C LYS A 220 -25.10 23.08 6.13
N ALA A 221 -24.59 21.86 6.03
CA ALA A 221 -24.96 20.89 5.00
C ALA A 221 -26.46 20.58 5.06
N THR A 222 -27.13 20.63 3.90
CA THR A 222 -28.57 20.42 3.77
C THR A 222 -28.92 19.12 3.05
N ARG A 223 -27.92 18.43 2.48
CA ARG A 223 -28.10 17.18 1.73
C ARG A 223 -28.00 15.95 2.62
N GLU A 224 -28.54 14.82 2.15
CA GLU A 224 -28.49 13.55 2.86
C GLU A 224 -27.05 13.09 3.17
N ASN A 225 -26.16 13.23 2.18
CA ASN A 225 -24.76 12.84 2.29
C ASN A 225 -23.85 14.07 2.32
N VAL A 226 -22.71 13.95 2.98
CA VAL A 226 -21.67 14.98 2.99
C VAL A 226 -20.31 14.35 2.72
N LEU A 227 -19.55 14.99 1.84
CA LEU A 227 -18.11 14.76 1.67
C LEU A 227 -17.40 15.98 2.27
N ILE A 228 -16.52 15.77 3.26
CA ILE A 228 -15.68 16.82 3.83
C ILE A 228 -14.23 16.50 3.50
N ALA A 229 -13.56 17.39 2.76
CA ALA A 229 -12.17 17.21 2.35
C ALA A 229 -11.28 18.40 2.71
N HIS A 230 -9.98 18.14 2.81
CA HIS A 230 -8.96 19.20 2.83
C HIS A 230 -8.78 19.83 1.43
N ASP A 231 -8.21 21.03 1.38
CA ASP A 231 -7.94 21.80 0.15
C ASP A 231 -6.85 21.28 -0.78
N ARG A 232 -6.64 19.96 -0.79
CA ARG A 232 -5.77 19.25 -1.72
C ARG A 232 -6.51 18.23 -2.58
N TYR A 233 -7.76 17.95 -2.30
CA TYR A 233 -8.53 16.91 -2.98
C TYR A 233 -9.30 17.46 -4.17
N SER A 234 -9.63 16.55 -5.08
CA SER A 234 -10.57 16.71 -6.17
C SER A 234 -11.40 15.44 -6.29
N VAL A 235 -12.64 15.57 -6.75
CA VAL A 235 -13.53 14.42 -7.00
C VAL A 235 -13.48 14.05 -8.48
N PRO A 236 -13.55 12.77 -8.85
CA PRO A 236 -13.59 12.36 -10.25
C PRO A 236 -14.94 12.70 -10.87
N ASP A 237 -14.96 12.84 -12.19
CA ASP A 237 -16.17 13.20 -12.94
C ASP A 237 -17.26 12.09 -12.83
N ASP A 238 -16.87 10.85 -12.54
CA ASP A 238 -17.78 9.71 -12.33
C ASP A 238 -18.15 9.48 -10.85
N PHE A 239 -17.81 10.39 -9.93
CA PHE A 239 -18.03 10.23 -8.47
C PHE A 239 -19.45 9.79 -8.12
N LEU A 240 -20.47 10.47 -8.65
CA LEU A 240 -21.87 10.17 -8.34
C LEU A 240 -22.34 8.83 -8.94
N LEU A 241 -21.79 8.44 -10.08
CA LEU A 241 -22.05 7.12 -10.68
C LEU A 241 -21.45 6.02 -9.80
N ARG A 242 -20.21 6.20 -9.35
CA ARG A 242 -19.56 5.24 -8.42
C ARG A 242 -20.29 5.15 -7.07
N MET A 243 -20.80 6.27 -6.56
CA MET A 243 -21.64 6.25 -5.37
C MET A 243 -22.97 5.51 -5.60
N ALA A 244 -23.59 5.69 -6.78
CA ALA A 244 -24.80 4.96 -7.15
C ALA A 244 -24.55 3.46 -7.23
N ASP A 245 -23.43 3.04 -7.85
CA ASP A 245 -23.00 1.64 -7.92
C ASP A 245 -22.70 1.05 -6.53
N PHE A 246 -22.17 1.87 -5.61
CA PHE A 246 -21.92 1.47 -4.22
C PHE A 246 -23.21 1.39 -3.37
N GLY A 247 -24.21 2.19 -3.72
CA GLY A 247 -25.51 2.26 -3.04
C GLY A 247 -25.51 3.20 -1.83
N GLY A 248 -26.65 3.84 -1.60
CA GLY A 248 -26.78 4.89 -0.58
C GLY A 248 -27.05 4.39 0.84
N ASP A 249 -27.30 3.09 1.07
CA ASP A 249 -27.44 2.55 2.43
C ASP A 249 -26.06 2.32 3.05
N PHE A 250 -25.50 3.38 3.64
CA PHE A 250 -24.22 3.39 4.34
C PHE A 250 -24.25 4.36 5.52
N GLY A 251 -23.33 4.18 6.47
CA GLY A 251 -23.05 5.18 7.51
C GLY A 251 -21.90 6.10 7.12
N VAL A 252 -20.72 5.50 6.89
CA VAL A 252 -19.49 6.17 6.47
C VAL A 252 -18.81 5.36 5.36
N VAL A 253 -18.27 6.04 4.36
CA VAL A 253 -17.54 5.45 3.23
C VAL A 253 -16.08 5.91 3.27
N VAL A 254 -15.17 4.97 3.03
CA VAL A 254 -13.73 5.22 2.88
C VAL A 254 -13.35 5.01 1.41
N PRO A 255 -13.17 6.11 0.64
CA PRO A 255 -12.76 6.02 -0.76
C PRO A 255 -11.30 5.60 -0.89
N HIS A 256 -10.95 4.99 -2.02
CA HIS A 256 -9.56 4.84 -2.41
C HIS A 256 -8.95 6.22 -2.72
N GLN A 257 -7.70 6.46 -2.31
CA GLN A 257 -7.05 7.77 -2.48
C GLN A 257 -5.72 7.63 -3.21
N VAL A 258 -5.51 8.50 -4.21
CA VAL A 258 -4.26 8.59 -4.95
C VAL A 258 -3.78 10.03 -5.09
N THR A 259 -2.49 10.22 -5.33
CA THR A 259 -1.95 11.51 -5.74
C THR A 259 -2.32 11.82 -7.19
N THR A 260 -2.13 13.07 -7.63
CA THR A 260 -2.21 13.47 -9.05
C THR A 260 -1.23 12.71 -9.96
N GLU A 261 -0.22 12.06 -9.39
CA GLU A 261 0.78 11.24 -10.08
C GLU A 261 0.39 9.74 -10.07
N GLY A 262 -0.72 9.38 -9.43
CA GLY A 262 -1.22 8.01 -9.34
C GLY A 262 -0.65 7.19 -8.17
N PHE A 263 0.10 7.81 -7.24
CA PHE A 263 0.61 7.11 -6.07
C PHE A 263 -0.48 6.94 -5.01
N GLY A 264 -0.64 5.73 -4.47
CA GLY A 264 -1.60 5.47 -3.40
C GLY A 264 -1.32 6.30 -2.14
N LEU A 265 -2.39 6.68 -1.45
CA LEU A 265 -2.36 7.35 -0.15
C LEU A 265 -2.94 6.43 0.94
N PRO A 266 -2.54 6.61 2.21
CA PRO A 266 -3.07 5.84 3.33
C PRO A 266 -4.53 6.19 3.58
N ASP A 267 -5.43 5.42 2.98
CA ASP A 267 -6.87 5.59 2.99
C ASP A 267 -7.55 4.65 3.99
N TRP A 268 -7.24 3.35 3.92
CA TRP A 268 -7.69 2.33 4.85
C TRP A 268 -6.62 2.04 5.89
N VAL A 269 -6.80 2.60 7.09
CA VAL A 269 -5.74 2.71 8.10
C VAL A 269 -6.20 2.21 9.46
N MET A 270 -5.26 1.84 10.31
CA MET A 270 -5.52 1.38 11.68
C MET A 270 -4.49 1.92 12.66
N LEU A 271 -4.81 1.86 13.95
CA LEU A 271 -3.84 1.94 15.05
C LEU A 271 -3.66 0.56 15.69
N SER A 272 -2.53 0.33 16.36
CA SER A 272 -2.32 -0.94 17.08
C SER A 272 -3.01 -0.97 18.45
N ASP A 273 -3.62 0.15 18.83
CA ASP A 273 -4.35 0.36 20.08
C ASP A 273 -5.65 1.17 19.83
N ASP A 274 -6.55 1.22 20.82
CA ASP A 274 -7.80 1.97 20.73
C ASP A 274 -7.56 3.47 20.59
N LEU A 275 -6.82 4.06 21.54
CA LEU A 275 -6.66 5.52 21.68
C LEU A 275 -5.21 5.96 21.97
N ASN A 276 -4.26 5.04 22.06
CA ASN A 276 -2.85 5.41 22.23
C ASN A 276 -2.19 5.82 20.90
N TRP A 277 -1.23 6.73 20.98
CA TRP A 277 -0.40 7.09 19.84
C TRP A 277 0.52 5.94 19.48
N THR A 278 0.24 5.31 18.34
CA THR A 278 1.04 4.24 17.75
C THR A 278 1.39 4.60 16.32
N THR A 279 2.39 3.93 15.74
CA THR A 279 2.58 4.00 14.29
C THR A 279 1.30 3.51 13.60
N PRO A 280 0.66 4.31 12.74
CA PRO A 280 -0.52 3.87 12.03
C PRO A 280 -0.14 2.82 10.98
N GLY A 281 -0.97 1.79 10.86
CA GLY A 281 -0.85 0.79 9.81
C GLY A 281 -1.70 1.18 8.60
N TRP A 282 -1.16 0.99 7.39
CA TRP A 282 -1.91 1.07 6.13
C TRP A 282 -2.28 -0.34 5.71
N MET A 283 -3.58 -0.62 5.69
CA MET A 283 -4.17 -1.92 5.36
C MET A 283 -4.58 -1.97 3.89
N GLU A 284 -4.59 -3.18 3.34
CA GLU A 284 -5.18 -3.45 2.02
C GLU A 284 -6.71 -3.38 2.06
N PHE A 285 -7.32 -2.99 0.94
CA PHE A 285 -8.79 -2.99 0.80
C PHE A 285 -9.33 -4.42 0.89
N GLY A 286 -10.34 -4.60 1.74
CA GLY A 286 -10.89 -5.90 2.08
C GLY A 286 -10.28 -6.51 3.34
N ASP A 287 -9.28 -5.88 3.97
CA ASP A 287 -8.85 -6.28 5.30
C ASP A 287 -9.64 -5.53 6.39
N TYR A 288 -9.59 -6.01 7.63
CA TYR A 288 -10.25 -5.39 8.78
C TYR A 288 -9.34 -5.42 10.01
N HIS A 289 -9.46 -4.38 10.83
CA HIS A 289 -8.87 -4.34 12.17
C HIS A 289 -9.86 -3.68 13.13
N PRO A 290 -10.01 -4.14 14.39
CA PRO A 290 -10.89 -3.50 15.37
C PRO A 290 -10.57 -2.03 15.62
N PHE A 291 -9.31 -1.64 15.39
CA PHE A 291 -8.83 -0.28 15.53
C PHE A 291 -8.65 0.45 14.20
N ALA A 292 -9.27 -0.04 13.12
CA ALA A 292 -9.40 0.69 11.87
C ALA A 292 -10.04 2.07 12.11
N TYR A 293 -9.61 3.07 11.34
CA TYR A 293 -10.17 4.41 11.42
C TYR A 293 -10.22 5.04 10.03
N VAL A 294 -11.12 6.02 9.86
CA VAL A 294 -11.26 6.76 8.61
C VAL A 294 -10.23 7.88 8.60
N ASN A 295 -9.33 7.89 7.63
CA ASN A 295 -8.30 8.92 7.55
C ASN A 295 -8.90 10.34 7.42
N GLY A 296 -8.41 11.29 8.23
CA GLY A 296 -8.99 12.63 8.36
C GLY A 296 -8.87 13.54 7.13
N GLY A 297 -8.13 13.14 6.10
CA GLY A 297 -7.95 13.90 4.86
C GLY A 297 -9.25 14.11 4.07
N VAL A 298 -10.11 13.08 4.06
CA VAL A 298 -11.44 13.12 3.44
C VAL A 298 -12.39 12.15 4.13
N ILE A 299 -13.61 12.60 4.41
CA ILE A 299 -14.64 11.78 5.06
C ILE A 299 -15.94 11.89 4.25
N ILE A 300 -16.53 10.74 3.92
CA ILE A 300 -17.82 10.63 3.23
C ILE A 300 -18.80 9.96 4.19
N ALA A 301 -19.89 10.63 4.56
CA ALA A 301 -20.83 10.11 5.54
C ALA A 301 -22.24 10.65 5.36
N LYS A 302 -23.21 10.08 6.08
CA LYS A 302 -24.53 10.67 6.24
C LYS A 302 -24.45 11.96 7.05
N THR A 303 -25.03 13.05 6.55
CA THR A 303 -25.02 14.36 7.22
C THR A 303 -25.64 14.28 8.62
N ARG A 304 -26.80 13.62 8.73
CA ARG A 304 -27.49 13.40 10.01
C ARG A 304 -26.63 12.65 11.03
N LEU A 305 -25.75 11.76 10.56
CA LEU A 305 -24.90 10.96 11.43
C LEU A 305 -23.80 11.82 12.04
N LEU A 306 -23.09 12.61 11.22
CA LEU A 306 -22.05 13.52 11.71
C LEU A 306 -22.62 14.68 12.54
N ALA A 307 -23.89 15.05 12.32
CA ALA A 307 -24.57 16.01 13.16
C ALA A 307 -24.81 15.47 14.58
N ALA A 308 -25.14 14.19 14.70
CA ALA A 308 -25.34 13.51 15.97
C ALA A 308 -24.00 13.14 16.64
N ILE A 309 -23.02 12.68 15.86
CA ILE A 309 -21.71 12.23 16.32
C ILE A 309 -20.66 13.22 15.84
N ARG A 310 -20.49 14.28 16.62
CA ARG A 310 -19.60 15.40 16.30
C ARG A 310 -18.15 15.12 16.63
N TRP A 311 -17.24 15.75 15.89
CA TRP A 311 -15.83 15.83 16.28
C TRP A 311 -15.68 16.52 17.63
N SER A 312 -14.75 16.04 18.44
CA SER A 312 -14.35 16.72 19.67
C SER A 312 -13.68 18.06 19.37
N GLU A 313 -14.32 19.17 19.75
CA GLU A 313 -13.73 20.50 19.59
C GLU A 313 -12.54 20.75 20.53
N LEU A 314 -12.21 19.80 21.40
CA LEU A 314 -10.97 19.80 22.19
C LEU A 314 -9.74 19.37 21.38
N LEU A 315 -9.94 18.73 20.22
CA LEU A 315 -8.86 18.29 19.34
C LEU A 315 -8.66 19.29 18.21
N LEU A 316 -7.41 19.71 18.02
CA LEU A 316 -6.95 20.61 16.97
C LEU A 316 -6.33 19.83 15.81
N TRP A 317 -5.84 20.55 14.79
CA TRP A 317 -5.21 19.92 13.64
C TRP A 317 -4.00 19.06 14.06
N GLY A 318 -3.99 17.81 13.57
CA GLY A 318 -2.92 16.85 13.84
C GLY A 318 -2.99 16.17 15.20
N GLN A 319 -4.13 16.22 15.89
CA GLN A 319 -4.34 15.60 17.21
C GLN A 319 -5.24 14.36 17.17
N ALA A 320 -5.15 13.57 16.08
CA ALA A 320 -5.91 12.32 15.89
C ALA A 320 -7.43 12.50 16.03
N GLU A 321 -7.97 13.61 15.49
CA GLU A 321 -9.41 13.87 15.57
C GLU A 321 -10.26 12.88 14.76
N ASP A 322 -9.64 12.28 13.75
CA ASP A 322 -10.18 11.27 12.87
C ASP A 322 -10.25 9.90 13.55
N VAL A 323 -9.25 9.56 14.37
CA VAL A 323 -9.27 8.39 15.26
C VAL A 323 -10.38 8.53 16.30
N ASP A 324 -10.46 9.66 17.03
CA ASP A 324 -11.52 9.92 18.03
C ASP A 324 -12.92 9.80 17.40
N LEU A 325 -13.14 10.44 16.23
CA LEU A 325 -14.42 10.32 15.53
C LEU A 325 -14.73 8.85 15.17
N SER A 326 -13.76 8.12 14.62
CA SER A 326 -13.96 6.73 14.22
C SER A 326 -14.34 5.83 15.39
N ARG A 327 -13.78 6.06 16.58
CA ARG A 327 -14.19 5.34 17.81
C ARG A 327 -15.58 5.70 18.27
N ARG A 328 -15.99 6.97 18.15
CA ARG A 328 -17.37 7.38 18.47
C ARG A 328 -18.37 6.75 17.50
N LEU A 329 -18.02 6.68 16.22
CA LEU A 329 -18.80 6.01 15.19
C LEU A 329 -18.96 4.51 15.50
N ASP A 330 -17.85 3.79 15.78
CA ASP A 330 -17.92 2.37 16.16
C ASP A 330 -18.77 2.15 17.42
N ARG A 331 -18.59 2.98 18.47
CA ARG A 331 -19.38 2.91 19.70
C ARG A 331 -20.87 3.20 19.48
N ALA A 332 -21.22 3.88 18.39
CA ALA A 332 -22.59 4.09 17.95
C ALA A 332 -23.09 3.01 16.96
N GLY A 333 -22.34 1.92 16.77
CA GLY A 333 -22.71 0.82 15.88
C GLY A 333 -22.51 1.12 14.40
N ILE A 334 -21.73 2.15 14.06
CA ILE A 334 -21.48 2.52 12.67
C ILE A 334 -20.21 1.83 12.17
N VAL A 335 -20.36 1.08 11.09
CA VAL A 335 -19.24 0.45 10.38
C VAL A 335 -18.78 1.35 9.24
N ALA A 336 -17.49 1.70 9.24
CA ALA A 336 -16.86 2.38 8.11
C ALA A 336 -16.68 1.39 6.96
N ARG A 337 -17.16 1.74 5.77
CA ARG A 337 -17.17 0.86 4.61
C ARG A 337 -16.10 1.27 3.59
N PRO A 338 -15.09 0.43 3.33
CA PRO A 338 -14.17 0.69 2.22
C PRO A 338 -14.93 0.65 0.88
N CYS A 339 -14.56 1.52 -0.04
CA CYS A 339 -15.07 1.54 -1.41
C CYS A 339 -13.91 1.74 -2.39
N ARG A 340 -13.36 0.64 -2.89
CA ARG A 340 -12.17 0.66 -3.78
C ARG A 340 -12.45 1.30 -5.13
N SER A 341 -13.70 1.19 -5.60
CA SER A 341 -14.14 1.71 -6.90
C SER A 341 -14.32 3.23 -6.89
N LEU A 342 -14.42 3.85 -5.71
CA LEU A 342 -14.51 5.29 -5.54
C LEU A 342 -13.11 5.86 -5.32
N LEU A 343 -12.53 6.42 -6.39
CA LEU A 343 -11.19 6.99 -6.37
C LEU A 343 -11.23 8.51 -6.16
N LEU A 344 -10.53 9.01 -5.14
CA LEU A 344 -10.29 10.44 -4.99
C LEU A 344 -8.83 10.79 -5.31
N THR A 345 -8.64 11.94 -5.94
CA THR A 345 -7.30 12.45 -6.28
C THR A 345 -6.92 13.59 -5.35
N SER A 346 -5.72 13.52 -4.80
CA SER A 346 -5.12 14.57 -3.97
C SER A 346 -3.86 15.12 -4.63
N GLU A 347 -3.56 16.40 -4.44
CA GLU A 347 -2.19 16.89 -4.64
C GLU A 347 -1.20 16.12 -3.72
N PRO A 348 0.07 15.96 -4.12
CA PRO A 348 1.06 15.24 -3.32
C PRO A 348 1.09 15.74 -1.87
N PRO A 349 1.09 14.85 -0.88
CA PRO A 349 1.12 15.25 0.51
C PRO A 349 2.48 15.86 0.84
N ARG A 350 2.60 16.46 2.04
CA ARG A 350 3.90 16.90 2.57
C ARG A 350 4.87 15.70 2.61
N LYS A 351 6.15 15.97 2.36
CA LYS A 351 7.23 14.97 2.51
C LYS A 351 7.16 14.33 3.90
N GLY A 352 7.29 13.01 3.98
CA GLY A 352 7.22 12.27 5.25
C GLY A 352 5.80 11.84 5.66
N PHE A 353 4.74 12.25 4.94
CA PHE A 353 3.38 11.86 5.30
C PHE A 353 3.13 10.37 5.10
N ILE A 354 3.55 9.82 3.96
CA ILE A 354 3.31 8.40 3.62
C ILE A 354 4.23 7.52 4.46
N GLU A 355 5.46 7.97 4.67
CA GLU A 355 6.49 7.31 5.48
C GLU A 355 6.10 7.21 6.96
N GLY A 356 5.10 7.97 7.41
CA GLY A 356 4.52 7.84 8.74
C GLY A 356 3.60 6.63 8.92
N PHE A 357 3.28 5.89 7.85
CA PHE A 357 2.40 4.72 7.87
C PHE A 357 3.18 3.44 7.56
N GLU A 358 3.01 2.44 8.42
CA GLU A 358 3.57 1.10 8.18
C GLU A 358 2.63 0.31 7.26
N ARG A 359 3.12 -0.18 6.12
CA ARG A 359 2.32 -1.07 5.25
C ARG A 359 2.15 -2.43 5.91
N LEU A 360 0.91 -2.81 6.17
CA LEU A 360 0.58 -4.08 6.79
C LEU A 360 0.35 -5.16 5.71
N PRO A 361 0.90 -6.37 5.86
CA PRO A 361 0.58 -7.46 4.97
C PRO A 361 -0.88 -7.89 5.17
N TRP A 362 -1.51 -8.36 4.09
CA TRP A 362 -2.80 -9.04 4.18
C TRP A 362 -2.69 -10.26 5.10
N LEU A 363 -3.51 -10.30 6.16
CA LEU A 363 -3.61 -11.45 7.05
C LEU A 363 -4.79 -12.32 6.61
N GLU A 364 -4.50 -13.53 6.10
CA GLU A 364 -5.53 -14.47 5.68
C GLU A 364 -6.36 -15.01 6.85
N ASP A 365 -7.65 -15.31 6.59
CA ASP A 365 -8.56 -16.00 7.51
C ASP A 365 -7.99 -17.33 8.08
N ALA A 366 -7.06 -17.97 7.37
CA ALA A 366 -6.44 -19.25 7.75
C ALA A 366 -5.70 -19.19 9.09
N TYR A 367 -5.36 -18.00 9.60
CA TYR A 367 -4.81 -17.84 10.94
C TYR A 367 -5.78 -18.20 12.08
N ALA A 368 -7.08 -18.36 11.80
CA ALA A 368 -8.06 -18.88 12.76
C ALA A 368 -8.07 -20.42 12.87
N GLN A 369 -7.33 -21.14 12.02
CA GLN A 369 -7.30 -22.61 12.02
C GLN A 369 -6.25 -23.22 12.95
N THR A 370 -5.39 -22.42 13.59
CA THR A 370 -4.63 -22.93 14.74
C THR A 370 -5.62 -23.24 15.85
N GLU A 371 -5.75 -24.53 16.18
CA GLU A 371 -6.67 -25.06 17.18
C GLU A 371 -6.73 -24.13 18.39
N ALA A 372 -7.95 -23.73 18.77
CA ALA A 372 -8.14 -23.02 20.03
C ALA A 372 -7.43 -23.85 21.11
N PRO A 373 -6.54 -23.25 21.93
CA PRO A 373 -5.82 -23.99 22.95
C PRO A 373 -6.83 -24.77 23.79
N ASP A 374 -6.54 -26.06 24.00
CA ASP A 374 -7.38 -26.94 24.80
C ASP A 374 -7.52 -26.36 26.21
N TRP A 375 -8.64 -25.68 26.48
CA TRP A 375 -8.94 -25.04 27.77
C TRP A 375 -9.39 -26.07 28.81
N GLY A 376 -8.71 -27.22 28.86
CA GLY A 376 -8.90 -28.24 29.87
C GLY A 376 -8.42 -27.76 31.24
N GLY A 377 -9.30 -27.15 32.02
CA GLY A 377 -9.04 -26.89 33.43
C GLY A 377 -9.84 -25.72 34.02
N GLU A 378 -10.66 -26.04 35.03
CA GLU A 378 -11.41 -25.13 35.88
C GLU A 378 -10.63 -23.84 36.22
N THR A 379 -10.98 -22.71 35.62
CA THR A 379 -10.57 -21.39 36.12
C THR A 379 -11.74 -20.41 35.99
N PRO A 380 -12.10 -19.63 37.04
CA PRO A 380 -13.24 -18.72 36.97
C PRO A 380 -12.99 -17.59 35.98
N ILE A 381 -14.01 -17.30 35.17
CA ILE A 381 -14.06 -16.21 34.19
C ILE A 381 -14.03 -14.87 34.95
N GLY A 382 -12.84 -14.32 35.17
CA GLY A 382 -12.66 -12.89 35.45
C GLY A 382 -12.78 -12.09 34.16
N PRO A 383 -13.07 -10.77 34.22
CA PRO A 383 -13.19 -9.93 33.04
C PRO A 383 -11.86 -9.97 32.29
N MET A 384 -11.82 -10.69 31.16
CA MET A 384 -10.64 -10.79 30.31
C MET A 384 -10.26 -9.37 29.91
N GLY A 385 -9.13 -8.90 30.46
CA GLY A 385 -8.34 -7.93 29.74
C GLY A 385 -8.09 -8.52 28.37
N LEU A 386 -8.65 -7.88 27.35
CA LEU A 386 -8.20 -7.97 25.97
C LEU A 386 -6.75 -7.45 25.91
N ALA A 387 -5.83 -8.15 26.56
CA ALA A 387 -4.60 -8.44 25.88
C ALA A 387 -5.04 -9.28 24.68
N LEU A 388 -5.41 -8.61 23.58
CA LEU A 388 -5.04 -9.12 22.27
C LEU A 388 -3.62 -9.64 22.47
N ALA A 389 -3.48 -10.97 22.55
CA ALA A 389 -2.19 -11.63 22.77
C ALA A 389 -1.18 -10.84 21.96
N GLU A 390 -0.28 -10.14 22.67
CA GLU A 390 0.57 -9.04 22.15
C GLU A 390 0.48 -8.96 20.64
N ALA A 391 -0.32 -8.05 20.05
CA ALA A 391 -0.45 -7.92 18.59
C ALA A 391 0.91 -8.23 17.96
N PRO A 392 1.04 -9.34 17.19
CA PRO A 392 2.19 -10.22 17.26
C PRO A 392 3.46 -9.40 17.36
N ARG A 393 4.06 -9.36 18.56
CA ARG A 393 5.42 -8.87 18.74
C ARG A 393 6.27 -9.70 17.81
N ARG A 394 6.49 -9.19 16.59
CA ARG A 394 7.20 -9.83 15.49
C ARG A 394 6.80 -11.31 15.34
N VAL A 395 6.00 -11.67 14.33
CA VAL A 395 6.06 -13.06 13.84
C VAL A 395 7.55 -13.39 13.64
N ALA A 396 8.06 -14.21 14.55
CA ALA A 396 9.46 -14.60 14.65
C ALA A 396 9.70 -15.59 13.52
N GLY A 397 9.80 -15.06 12.30
CA GLY A 397 9.84 -15.87 11.09
C GLY A 397 9.55 -15.10 9.81
N ASN A 398 9.95 -13.83 9.71
CA ASN A 398 10.01 -13.12 8.41
C ASN A 398 11.46 -12.74 8.13
N ALA A 399 12.35 -13.74 8.09
CA ALA A 399 13.70 -13.49 7.61
C ALA A 399 13.61 -13.01 6.15
N PRO A 400 14.29 -11.92 5.78
CA PRO A 400 14.40 -11.55 4.38
C PRO A 400 15.08 -12.68 3.59
N ILE A 401 14.79 -12.79 2.29
CA ILE A 401 15.57 -13.67 1.42
C ILE A 401 17.03 -13.23 1.52
N GLU A 402 17.91 -14.15 1.91
CA GLU A 402 19.34 -13.85 2.02
C GLU A 402 19.92 -13.49 0.65
N MET A 403 20.77 -12.46 0.62
CA MET A 403 21.48 -12.08 -0.61
C MET A 403 22.32 -13.25 -1.11
N GLU A 404 22.33 -13.46 -2.42
CA GLU A 404 22.95 -14.58 -3.12
C GLU A 404 22.33 -15.96 -2.87
N ALA A 405 21.35 -16.07 -1.98
CA ALA A 405 20.59 -17.31 -1.82
C ALA A 405 19.61 -17.47 -2.98
N GLU A 406 19.60 -18.68 -3.56
CA GLU A 406 18.52 -19.11 -4.43
C GLU A 406 17.46 -19.80 -3.58
N LEU A 407 16.28 -19.20 -3.54
CA LEU A 407 15.12 -19.81 -2.93
C LEU A 407 14.60 -20.89 -3.89
N ASP A 408 15.02 -22.13 -3.66
CA ASP A 408 14.50 -23.30 -4.37
C ASP A 408 13.08 -23.62 -3.89
N LEU A 409 12.11 -23.47 -4.79
CA LEU A 409 10.69 -23.70 -4.49
C LEU A 409 10.24 -25.11 -4.86
N THR A 410 11.13 -25.93 -5.40
CA THR A 410 10.84 -27.32 -5.76
C THR A 410 10.75 -28.23 -4.53
N GLY A 411 10.10 -29.38 -4.71
CA GLY A 411 9.72 -30.29 -3.64
C GLY A 411 8.42 -29.85 -2.96
N ALA A 412 7.68 -30.83 -2.42
CA ALA A 412 6.43 -30.58 -1.71
C ALA A 412 6.69 -29.99 -0.31
N LYS A 413 7.17 -28.74 -0.25
CA LYS A 413 7.37 -28.01 1.01
C LYS A 413 6.03 -27.41 1.48
N SER A 414 5.83 -27.29 2.79
CA SER A 414 4.65 -26.64 3.34
C SER A 414 4.66 -25.13 3.05
N PRO A 415 3.49 -24.46 2.94
CA PRO A 415 3.42 -23.01 2.82
C PRO A 415 4.23 -22.26 3.89
N SER A 416 4.23 -22.77 5.13
CA SER A 416 5.02 -22.23 6.24
C SER A 416 6.53 -22.24 6.01
N ALA A 417 7.06 -23.20 5.25
CA ALA A 417 8.48 -23.26 4.92
C ALA A 417 8.89 -22.13 3.96
N PHE A 418 8.00 -21.72 3.05
CA PHE A 418 8.24 -20.60 2.14
C PHE A 418 8.15 -19.26 2.86
N VAL A 419 7.20 -19.11 3.78
CA VAL A 419 7.07 -17.91 4.64
C VAL A 419 8.31 -17.71 5.49
N ALA A 420 8.83 -18.78 6.11
CA ALA A 420 10.06 -18.72 6.88
C ALA A 420 11.29 -18.28 6.07
N GLN A 421 11.23 -18.40 4.74
CA GLN A 421 12.28 -18.01 3.80
C GLN A 421 11.97 -16.66 3.11
N GLY A 422 11.01 -15.90 3.63
CA GLY A 422 10.72 -14.52 3.21
C GLY A 422 9.73 -14.38 2.07
N LEU A 423 9.08 -15.46 1.61
CA LEU A 423 8.06 -15.45 0.56
C LEU A 423 6.65 -15.32 1.14
N ILE A 424 5.82 -14.46 0.56
CA ILE A 424 4.42 -14.25 0.96
C ILE A 424 3.54 -14.59 -0.25
N LEU A 425 2.69 -15.60 -0.08
CA LEU A 425 1.89 -16.20 -1.14
C LEU A 425 0.40 -15.93 -0.96
N PRO A 426 -0.31 -15.43 -1.99
CA PRO A 426 -1.77 -15.42 -2.03
C PRO A 426 -2.38 -16.83 -2.18
N ARG A 427 -3.67 -16.95 -1.84
CA ARG A 427 -4.50 -18.19 -1.88
C ARG A 427 -4.39 -19.04 -3.15
N ASP A 428 -4.13 -18.43 -4.31
CA ASP A 428 -4.14 -19.14 -5.59
C ASP A 428 -2.83 -19.89 -5.90
N TRP A 429 -1.82 -19.78 -5.03
CA TRP A 429 -0.57 -20.54 -5.12
C TRP A 429 -0.63 -21.81 -4.29
N ARG A 430 -0.34 -22.95 -4.92
CA ARG A 430 -0.30 -24.25 -4.25
C ARG A 430 1.08 -24.88 -4.40
N PRO A 431 1.70 -25.38 -3.31
CA PRO A 431 2.90 -26.18 -3.41
C PRO A 431 2.66 -27.44 -4.23
N THR A 432 3.58 -27.73 -5.13
CA THR A 432 3.62 -28.94 -5.96
C THR A 432 5.04 -29.47 -5.99
N GLY A 433 5.23 -30.74 -6.37
CA GLY A 433 6.58 -31.31 -6.52
C GLY A 433 7.51 -30.44 -7.39
N PRO A 434 7.04 -29.92 -8.53
CA PRO A 434 7.84 -29.02 -9.39
C PRO A 434 8.00 -27.57 -8.90
N GLY A 435 7.32 -27.11 -7.85
CA GLY A 435 7.35 -25.70 -7.46
C GLY A 435 6.03 -25.19 -6.87
N LEU A 436 5.88 -23.88 -6.79
CA LEU A 436 4.61 -23.23 -6.41
C LEU A 436 3.76 -23.01 -7.66
N ARG A 437 2.63 -23.71 -7.78
CA ARG A 437 1.73 -23.62 -8.93
C ARG A 437 0.61 -22.62 -8.67
N TRP A 438 0.49 -21.62 -9.55
CA TRP A 438 -0.64 -20.71 -9.58
C TRP A 438 -1.76 -21.24 -10.51
N SER A 439 -3.01 -21.08 -10.07
CA SER A 439 -4.20 -21.59 -10.79
C SER A 439 -5.42 -20.67 -10.74
N GLY A 440 -5.25 -19.42 -10.33
CA GLY A 440 -6.34 -18.43 -10.25
C GLY A 440 -6.85 -17.98 -11.62
N ALA A 441 -7.90 -17.16 -11.61
CA ALA A 441 -8.42 -16.50 -12.82
C ALA A 441 -7.74 -15.14 -13.10
N GLU A 442 -7.13 -14.53 -12.09
CA GLU A 442 -6.50 -13.20 -12.15
C GLU A 442 -5.03 -13.23 -12.62
N ALA A 443 -4.27 -12.15 -12.46
CA ALA A 443 -2.82 -12.20 -12.68
C ALA A 443 -2.14 -12.94 -11.51
N PRO A 444 -1.13 -13.80 -11.76
CA PRO A 444 -0.31 -14.36 -10.68
C PRO A 444 0.39 -13.24 -9.92
N VAL A 445 0.18 -13.18 -8.60
CA VAL A 445 0.86 -12.23 -7.69
C VAL A 445 1.57 -13.02 -6.60
N PHE A 446 2.81 -12.69 -6.31
CA PHE A 446 3.50 -13.17 -5.12
C PHE A 446 4.36 -12.05 -4.54
N SER A 447 4.70 -12.12 -3.26
CA SER A 447 5.51 -11.10 -2.62
C SER A 447 6.70 -11.71 -1.89
N PHE A 448 7.75 -10.94 -1.67
CA PHE A 448 8.87 -11.34 -0.81
C PHE A 448 9.51 -10.14 -0.12
N ARG A 449 10.20 -10.40 0.98
CA ARG A 449 11.00 -9.40 1.69
C ARG A 449 12.47 -9.52 1.32
N LEU A 450 13.09 -8.40 0.98
CA LEU A 450 14.54 -8.30 0.90
C LEU A 450 15.10 -7.63 2.17
N PRO A 451 16.39 -7.84 2.47
CA PRO A 451 17.06 -7.02 3.47
C PRO A 451 17.05 -5.56 3.02
N VAL A 452 17.36 -4.67 3.95
CA VAL A 452 17.76 -3.30 3.62
C VAL A 452 19.03 -3.37 2.77
N LEU A 453 19.02 -2.77 1.58
CA LEU A 453 20.13 -2.84 0.62
C LEU A 453 20.49 -1.45 0.11
N ASP A 454 21.78 -1.09 0.21
CA ASP A 454 22.36 0.13 -0.38
C ASP A 454 22.79 -0.06 -1.86
N ASP A 455 22.62 -1.26 -2.40
CA ASP A 455 23.15 -1.68 -3.70
C ASP A 455 22.02 -1.97 -4.71
N ASP A 456 22.34 -1.88 -6.00
CA ASP A 456 21.46 -2.38 -7.06
C ASP A 456 21.33 -3.90 -6.97
N VAL A 457 20.08 -4.38 -7.07
CA VAL A 457 19.75 -5.79 -6.96
C VAL A 457 19.24 -6.32 -8.30
N SER A 458 19.67 -7.53 -8.61
CA SER A 458 19.10 -8.35 -9.66
C SER A 458 18.18 -9.41 -9.03
N LEU A 459 16.94 -9.44 -9.49
CA LEU A 459 15.98 -10.46 -9.11
C LEU A 459 15.80 -11.42 -10.29
N ARG A 460 16.25 -12.66 -10.13
CA ARG A 460 16.02 -13.74 -11.10
C ARG A 460 14.85 -14.59 -10.61
N ILE A 461 13.82 -14.73 -11.45
CA ILE A 461 12.60 -15.45 -11.16
C ILE A 461 12.44 -16.55 -12.21
N SER A 462 12.43 -17.79 -11.77
CA SER A 462 12.36 -18.96 -12.65
C SER A 462 10.97 -19.59 -12.59
N PHE A 463 10.44 -19.98 -13.75
CA PHE A 463 9.12 -20.57 -13.90
C PHE A 463 9.17 -21.86 -14.72
N ALA A 464 8.27 -22.79 -14.42
CA ALA A 464 7.86 -23.86 -15.30
C ALA A 464 6.43 -23.58 -15.81
N THR A 465 6.31 -23.42 -17.12
CA THR A 465 5.04 -23.22 -17.83
C THR A 465 5.01 -24.12 -19.07
N ALA A 466 3.82 -24.50 -19.51
CA ALA A 466 3.63 -25.31 -20.73
C ALA A 466 3.70 -24.48 -22.03
N GLY A 467 3.79 -23.14 -21.94
CA GLY A 467 3.87 -22.22 -23.08
C GLY A 467 4.92 -21.13 -22.90
N ASP A 468 5.21 -20.38 -23.97
CA ASP A 468 6.21 -19.31 -24.01
C ASP A 468 5.88 -18.16 -23.03
N LEU A 469 6.84 -17.79 -22.17
CA LEU A 469 6.74 -16.65 -21.26
C LEU A 469 6.67 -15.31 -22.00
N ALA A 470 7.14 -15.22 -23.25
CA ALA A 470 7.17 -13.97 -24.01
C ALA A 470 5.77 -13.33 -24.18
N GLY A 471 4.69 -14.13 -24.12
CA GLY A 471 3.31 -13.64 -24.22
C GLY A 471 2.68 -13.16 -22.91
N LEU A 472 3.39 -13.25 -21.78
CA LEU A 472 2.78 -13.24 -20.46
C LEU A 472 3.09 -12.05 -19.54
N LEU A 473 4.09 -11.20 -19.80
CA LEU A 473 4.71 -10.47 -18.68
C LEU A 473 4.98 -8.99 -18.94
N GLY A 474 4.35 -8.15 -18.13
CA GLY A 474 5.00 -7.06 -17.42
C GLY A 474 5.25 -7.52 -15.99
N ILE A 475 6.27 -6.95 -15.35
CA ILE A 475 6.50 -7.15 -13.92
C ILE A 475 6.27 -5.82 -13.23
N ARG A 476 5.30 -5.78 -12.33
CA ARG A 476 5.16 -4.66 -11.41
C ARG A 476 5.90 -4.98 -10.13
N VAL A 477 6.58 -3.97 -9.58
CA VAL A 477 7.26 -4.04 -8.30
C VAL A 477 6.84 -2.83 -7.49
N ASN A 478 6.06 -3.06 -6.44
CA ASN A 478 5.39 -2.03 -5.64
C ASN A 478 4.58 -1.07 -6.51
N ALA A 479 3.66 -1.64 -7.31
CA ALA A 479 2.78 -0.96 -8.26
C ALA A 479 3.47 -0.20 -9.41
N MET A 480 4.80 -0.20 -9.51
CA MET A 480 5.53 0.37 -10.64
C MET A 480 5.91 -0.70 -11.66
N ASP A 481 5.62 -0.46 -12.93
CA ASP A 481 6.12 -1.28 -14.03
C ASP A 481 7.66 -1.23 -14.05
N ARG A 482 8.30 -2.40 -13.96
CA ARG A 482 9.75 -2.54 -14.01
C ARG A 482 10.16 -3.21 -15.32
N PRO A 483 11.18 -2.67 -16.01
CA PRO A 483 11.75 -3.37 -17.15
C PRO A 483 12.40 -4.67 -16.66
N PHE A 484 12.18 -5.73 -17.41
CA PHE A 484 12.76 -7.05 -17.16
C PHE A 484 13.39 -7.58 -18.45
N GLU A 485 14.30 -8.52 -18.30
CA GLU A 485 14.96 -9.24 -19.37
C GLU A 485 14.54 -10.71 -19.29
N VAL A 486 14.12 -11.27 -20.42
CA VAL A 486 13.90 -12.72 -20.54
C VAL A 486 15.27 -13.35 -20.74
N VAL A 487 15.74 -14.09 -19.74
CA VAL A 487 17.06 -14.75 -19.79
C VAL A 487 16.97 -15.99 -20.69
N ASP A 488 15.88 -16.73 -20.58
CA ASP A 488 15.53 -17.89 -21.40
C ASP A 488 13.99 -18.11 -21.38
N ASP A 489 13.50 -19.20 -21.99
CA ASP A 489 12.07 -19.54 -22.10
C ASP A 489 11.36 -19.73 -20.74
N ARG A 490 12.12 -19.77 -19.64
CA ARG A 490 11.65 -20.12 -18.29
C ARG A 490 12.08 -19.12 -17.23
N THR A 491 12.98 -18.20 -17.54
CA THR A 491 13.65 -17.38 -16.53
C THR A 491 13.53 -15.90 -16.88
N LEU A 492 13.01 -15.13 -15.92
CA LEU A 492 12.93 -13.68 -15.98
C LEU A 492 13.97 -13.06 -15.06
N GLN A 493 14.58 -11.98 -15.50
CA GLN A 493 15.50 -11.20 -14.69
C GLN A 493 15.01 -9.75 -14.62
N VAL A 494 14.60 -9.33 -13.43
CA VAL A 494 14.15 -7.97 -13.15
C VAL A 494 15.29 -7.20 -12.52
N ARG A 495 15.51 -6.00 -13.03
CA ARG A 495 16.51 -5.08 -12.46
C ARG A 495 15.80 -4.12 -11.51
N LEU A 496 16.26 -4.08 -10.26
CA LEU A 496 15.73 -3.20 -9.22
C LEU A 496 16.78 -2.14 -8.89
N PRO A 497 16.82 -1.00 -9.61
CA PRO A 497 17.78 0.05 -9.33
C PRO A 497 17.41 0.81 -8.05
N HIS A 498 18.42 1.15 -7.24
CA HIS A 498 18.31 2.07 -6.10
C HIS A 498 17.14 1.78 -5.15
N LEU A 499 17.24 0.66 -4.44
CA LEU A 499 16.38 0.40 -3.28
C LEU A 499 16.83 1.31 -2.12
N ASP A 500 15.89 2.04 -1.52
CA ASP A 500 16.21 3.04 -0.49
C ASP A 500 16.50 2.35 0.86
N ALA A 501 17.72 2.48 1.37
CA ALA A 501 18.25 1.68 2.47
C ALA A 501 17.68 2.00 3.86
N THR A 502 16.49 2.56 3.96
CA THR A 502 15.91 2.92 5.27
C THR A 502 15.04 1.82 5.87
N GLU A 503 14.48 0.88 5.08
CA GLU A 503 13.59 -0.18 5.60
C GLU A 503 13.65 -1.50 4.81
N SER A 504 13.31 -2.62 5.46
CA SER A 504 13.16 -3.91 4.76
C SER A 504 12.05 -3.78 3.73
N HIS A 505 12.38 -3.90 2.46
CA HIS A 505 11.40 -3.73 1.39
C HIS A 505 10.57 -4.99 1.21
N LEU A 506 9.26 -4.84 1.36
CA LEU A 506 8.29 -5.78 0.80
C LEU A 506 8.18 -5.48 -0.70
N PHE A 507 8.39 -6.50 -1.53
CA PHE A 507 8.19 -6.44 -2.96
C PHE A 507 7.02 -7.30 -3.36
N HIS A 508 6.03 -6.67 -3.98
CA HIS A 508 4.96 -7.36 -4.66
C HIS A 508 5.34 -7.52 -6.13
N VAL A 509 5.28 -8.74 -6.65
CA VAL A 509 5.53 -9.07 -8.05
C VAL A 509 4.21 -9.51 -8.69
N TRP A 510 3.72 -8.70 -9.63
CA TRP A 510 2.58 -9.06 -10.47
C TRP A 510 3.07 -9.50 -11.84
N LEU A 511 2.58 -10.64 -12.32
CA LEU A 511 2.79 -11.07 -13.70
C LEU A 511 1.62 -10.59 -14.54
N VAL A 512 1.79 -9.47 -15.25
CA VAL A 512 0.70 -8.85 -16.04
C VAL A 512 0.80 -9.21 -17.51
N ARG A 513 -0.31 -9.57 -18.15
CA ARG A 513 -0.35 -9.79 -19.60
C ARG A 513 -0.45 -8.43 -20.32
N PRO A 514 0.32 -8.17 -21.39
CA PRO A 514 0.10 -6.97 -22.20
C PRO A 514 -1.31 -6.99 -22.83
N PRO A 515 -1.97 -5.84 -22.99
CA PRO A 515 -3.40 -5.72 -23.36
C PRO A 515 -3.69 -6.00 -24.84
N VAL A 516 -3.21 -7.13 -25.38
CA VAL A 516 -3.37 -7.48 -26.80
C VAL A 516 -4.35 -8.66 -26.95
N GLY A 517 -5.64 -8.34 -27.04
CA GLY A 517 -6.69 -9.28 -27.46
C GLY A 517 -7.59 -9.85 -26.35
N PRO A 518 -8.62 -10.64 -26.71
CA PRO A 518 -9.60 -11.21 -25.78
C PRO A 518 -8.92 -12.14 -24.76
N LEU A 519 -9.36 -12.04 -23.50
CA LEU A 519 -8.82 -12.75 -22.34
C LEU A 519 -8.99 -14.27 -22.50
N THR A 520 -7.96 -14.94 -23.02
CA THR A 520 -7.81 -16.40 -22.87
C THR A 520 -7.32 -16.67 -21.45
N PRO A 521 -7.90 -17.66 -20.73
CA PRO A 521 -7.43 -18.04 -19.40
C PRO A 521 -5.92 -18.27 -19.41
N LEU A 522 -5.23 -17.78 -18.39
CA LEU A 522 -3.79 -17.98 -18.25
C LEU A 522 -3.50 -19.47 -18.04
N SER A 523 -2.56 -20.01 -18.82
CA SER A 523 -2.03 -21.34 -18.55
C SER A 523 -1.44 -21.33 -17.13
N PRO A 524 -1.62 -22.41 -16.34
CA PRO A 524 -1.03 -22.50 -15.01
C PRO A 524 0.47 -22.24 -15.06
N VAL A 525 0.94 -21.34 -14.19
CA VAL A 525 2.37 -20.99 -14.05
C VAL A 525 2.89 -21.63 -12.78
N THR A 526 4.05 -22.27 -12.84
CA THR A 526 4.72 -22.80 -11.66
C THR A 526 5.98 -22.00 -11.38
N LEU A 527 6.06 -21.32 -10.25
CA LEU A 527 7.25 -20.62 -9.78
C LEU A 527 8.22 -21.65 -9.17
N THR A 528 9.42 -21.77 -9.75
CA THR A 528 10.40 -22.83 -9.41
C THR A 528 11.54 -22.31 -8.54
N SER A 529 12.00 -21.08 -8.78
CA SER A 529 12.97 -20.44 -7.89
C SER A 529 12.91 -18.91 -7.92
N VAL A 530 13.35 -18.30 -6.83
CA VAL A 530 13.58 -16.85 -6.72
C VAL A 530 15.00 -16.65 -6.23
N ARG A 531 15.84 -15.98 -7.01
CA ARG A 531 17.20 -15.63 -6.60
C ARG A 531 17.38 -14.13 -6.57
N VAL A 532 17.96 -13.65 -5.49
CA VAL A 532 18.30 -12.25 -5.27
C VAL A 532 19.81 -12.15 -5.27
N SER A 533 20.38 -11.46 -6.25
CA SER A 533 21.83 -11.26 -6.34
C SER A 533 22.19 -9.78 -6.42
N ARG A 534 23.38 -9.44 -5.94
CA ARG A 534 23.97 -8.14 -6.21
C ARG A 534 24.25 -8.05 -7.69
N ARG A 535 24.01 -6.87 -8.25
CA ARG A 535 24.16 -6.56 -9.67
C ARG A 535 25.49 -7.01 -10.30
N HIS A 536 26.56 -7.05 -9.53
CA HIS A 536 27.91 -7.19 -10.06
C HIS A 536 28.29 -8.61 -10.52
N ASP A 537 27.53 -9.65 -10.14
CA ASP A 537 27.92 -11.04 -10.43
C ASP A 537 27.61 -11.52 -11.86
N ASP A 538 26.64 -10.90 -12.55
CA ASP A 538 26.28 -11.27 -13.93
C ASP A 538 27.14 -10.54 -15.00
N PHE A 539 27.90 -9.50 -14.62
CA PHE A 539 28.75 -8.74 -15.55
C PHE A 539 30.23 -9.11 -15.43
N ALA A 540 30.70 -9.99 -16.32
CA ALA A 540 32.12 -10.29 -16.45
C ALA A 540 32.85 -9.24 -17.34
N TYR A 541 33.54 -8.31 -16.71
CA TYR A 541 34.45 -7.37 -17.36
C TYR A 541 35.61 -8.09 -18.05
N ARG A 542 35.91 -7.67 -19.29
CA ARG A 542 37.03 -8.18 -20.09
C ARG A 542 38.14 -7.12 -20.13
N PRO A 543 39.39 -7.44 -19.71
CA PRO A 543 40.50 -6.51 -19.84
C PRO A 543 40.64 -5.97 -21.27
N GLY A 544 40.89 -4.68 -21.39
CA GLY A 544 40.95 -3.93 -22.65
C GLY A 544 39.63 -3.24 -23.02
N LYS A 545 38.49 -3.66 -22.47
CA LYS A 545 37.19 -3.01 -22.73
C LYS A 545 37.12 -1.65 -22.04
N GLU A 546 36.87 -0.59 -22.80
CA GLU A 546 36.64 0.73 -22.22
C GLU A 546 35.24 0.81 -21.58
N ILE A 547 35.17 1.41 -20.39
CA ILE A 547 33.94 1.74 -19.68
C ILE A 547 33.81 3.27 -19.70
N VAL A 548 32.68 3.77 -20.20
CA VAL A 548 32.35 5.19 -20.24
C VAL A 548 31.36 5.51 -19.13
N PHE A 549 31.59 6.59 -18.38
CA PHE A 549 30.78 6.99 -17.22
C PHE A 549 29.72 8.04 -17.52
N ALA A 550 29.54 8.43 -18.78
CA ALA A 550 28.38 9.22 -19.21
C ALA A 550 27.05 8.53 -18.84
N SER A 551 25.96 9.27 -18.74
CA SER A 551 24.63 8.78 -18.32
C SER A 551 24.09 7.63 -19.18
N ASP A 552 24.51 7.54 -20.45
CA ASP A 552 24.21 6.47 -21.39
C ASP A 552 25.29 5.37 -21.43
N GLY A 553 26.39 5.54 -20.70
CA GLY A 553 27.54 4.65 -20.68
C GLY A 553 27.41 3.46 -19.73
N ALA A 554 28.41 2.58 -19.80
CA ALA A 554 28.50 1.35 -19.00
C ALA A 554 29.08 1.57 -17.59
N GLY A 555 29.34 2.81 -17.16
CA GLY A 555 29.98 3.15 -15.88
C GLY A 555 29.32 2.48 -14.67
N LYS A 556 28.00 2.50 -14.63
CA LYS A 556 27.17 1.85 -13.59
C LYS A 556 27.41 0.36 -13.36
N LEU A 557 28.10 -0.33 -14.27
CA LEU A 557 28.44 -1.75 -14.12
C LEU A 557 29.65 -1.98 -13.20
N VAL A 558 30.50 -0.96 -13.04
CA VAL A 558 31.74 -1.04 -12.26
C VAL A 558 31.82 0.01 -11.14
N MET A 559 30.82 0.88 -11.00
CA MET A 559 30.73 1.80 -9.87
C MET A 559 30.30 1.03 -8.62
N GLY A 560 31.12 1.09 -7.57
CA GLY A 560 30.71 0.75 -6.21
C GLY A 560 30.17 1.98 -5.47
N ARG A 561 30.44 2.08 -4.18
CA ARG A 561 30.00 3.21 -3.34
C ARG A 561 30.76 4.52 -3.61
N GLY A 562 30.16 5.63 -3.18
CA GLY A 562 30.79 6.95 -3.15
C GLY A 562 30.72 7.74 -4.45
N TRP A 563 29.88 7.34 -5.41
CA TRP A 563 29.62 8.07 -6.66
C TRP A 563 28.25 8.77 -6.63
N ARG A 564 28.17 9.92 -7.29
CA ARG A 564 26.91 10.61 -7.61
C ARG A 564 26.22 9.95 -8.82
N PRO A 565 24.97 10.32 -9.16
CA PRO A 565 24.37 9.95 -10.43
C PRO A 565 25.25 10.35 -11.64
N GLN A 566 25.25 9.52 -12.67
CA GLN A 566 25.98 9.78 -13.91
C GLN A 566 25.38 10.99 -14.66
N GLU A 567 26.25 11.80 -15.24
CA GLU A 567 25.94 12.98 -16.05
C GLU A 567 26.26 12.70 -17.52
N SER A 568 25.87 13.59 -18.44
CA SER A 568 26.09 13.39 -19.89
C SER A 568 27.56 13.21 -20.31
N TRP A 569 28.52 13.61 -19.46
CA TRP A 569 29.96 13.51 -19.73
C TRP A 569 30.69 12.48 -18.86
N GLY A 570 30.15 12.06 -17.71
CA GLY A 570 30.88 11.30 -16.70
C GLY A 570 30.17 11.22 -15.35
N VAL A 571 30.91 10.91 -14.29
CA VAL A 571 30.38 10.82 -12.92
C VAL A 571 31.28 11.50 -11.91
N TRP A 572 30.72 12.10 -10.87
CA TRP A 572 31.46 12.68 -9.76
C TRP A 572 31.49 11.77 -8.53
N ALA A 573 32.60 11.75 -7.80
CA ALA A 573 32.63 11.21 -6.45
C ALA A 573 31.76 12.08 -5.52
N ALA A 574 30.84 11.43 -4.81
CA ALA A 574 29.99 12.04 -3.79
C ALA A 574 30.73 12.24 -2.46
N ASP A 575 31.75 11.41 -2.22
CA ASP A 575 32.50 11.33 -0.96
C ASP A 575 34.01 11.51 -1.17
N ARG A 576 34.75 11.62 -0.06
CA ARG A 576 36.22 11.62 -0.07
C ARG A 576 36.80 10.31 -0.61
N SER A 577 36.00 9.25 -0.63
CA SER A 577 36.36 7.92 -1.11
C SER A 577 35.28 7.40 -2.05
N ALA A 578 35.67 6.95 -3.24
CA ALA A 578 34.76 6.36 -4.21
C ALA A 578 35.38 5.09 -4.82
N GLU A 579 34.58 4.06 -5.08
CA GLU A 579 35.09 2.73 -5.42
C GLU A 579 34.70 2.30 -6.84
N LEU A 580 35.66 1.76 -7.59
CA LEU A 580 35.36 0.96 -8.77
C LEU A 580 35.59 -0.51 -8.46
N ILE A 581 34.67 -1.37 -8.89
CA ILE A 581 34.72 -2.82 -8.70
C ILE A 581 34.59 -3.47 -10.07
N PHE A 582 35.65 -4.19 -10.48
CA PHE A 582 35.67 -4.95 -11.72
C PHE A 582 35.57 -6.44 -11.40
N HIS A 583 34.57 -7.12 -11.97
CA HIS A 583 34.42 -8.57 -11.88
C HIS A 583 34.93 -9.19 -13.17
N LEU A 584 36.04 -9.92 -13.11
CA LEU A 584 36.64 -10.59 -14.27
C LEU A 584 36.05 -11.98 -14.46
N ALA A 585 35.98 -12.45 -15.71
CA ALA A 585 35.58 -13.82 -16.02
C ALA A 585 36.53 -14.85 -15.37
N GLU A 586 37.83 -14.56 -15.39
CA GLU A 586 38.88 -15.37 -14.78
C GLU A 586 39.90 -14.46 -14.07
N PRO A 587 40.60 -14.95 -13.04
CA PRO A 587 41.73 -14.23 -12.45
C PRO A 587 42.76 -13.86 -13.54
N PRO A 588 43.31 -12.65 -13.54
CA PRO A 588 44.13 -12.18 -14.63
C PRO A 588 45.49 -12.89 -14.62
N ARG A 589 45.81 -13.57 -15.72
CA ARG A 589 47.09 -14.28 -15.89
C ARG A 589 48.27 -13.35 -16.20
N ARG A 590 47.98 -12.13 -16.64
CA ARG A 590 48.94 -11.09 -17.00
C ARG A 590 48.81 -9.90 -16.05
N ARG A 591 49.88 -9.11 -15.94
CA ARG A 591 49.83 -7.87 -15.15
C ARG A 591 48.86 -6.91 -15.80
N LEU A 592 47.96 -6.35 -15.00
CA LEU A 592 47.03 -5.33 -15.46
C LEU A 592 47.54 -3.93 -15.08
N LYS A 593 47.17 -2.95 -15.89
CA LYS A 593 47.28 -1.52 -15.61
C LYS A 593 45.88 -0.93 -15.62
N PHE A 594 45.55 -0.13 -14.63
CA PHE A 594 44.35 0.69 -14.67
C PHE A 594 44.66 1.99 -15.43
N VAL A 595 43.84 2.32 -16.41
CA VAL A 595 43.91 3.54 -17.21
C VAL A 595 42.58 4.26 -17.08
N SER A 596 42.60 5.55 -16.78
CA SER A 596 41.37 6.33 -16.65
C SER A 596 41.58 7.78 -17.05
N THR A 597 40.55 8.40 -17.62
CA THR A 597 40.48 9.86 -17.74
C THR A 597 39.74 10.40 -16.52
N ILE A 598 40.47 11.10 -15.66
CA ILE A 598 39.93 11.73 -14.46
C ILE A 598 39.79 13.24 -14.66
N GLN A 599 38.86 13.84 -13.93
CA GLN A 599 38.64 15.27 -13.85
C GLN A 599 38.54 15.70 -12.38
N THR A 600 38.85 16.95 -12.05
CA THR A 600 38.66 17.53 -10.72
C THR A 600 38.12 18.95 -10.82
N VAL A 601 37.41 19.39 -9.79
CA VAL A 601 37.15 20.82 -9.59
C VAL A 601 38.42 21.46 -9.04
N ALA A 602 38.96 22.43 -9.77
CA ALA A 602 40.09 23.24 -9.33
C ALA A 602 39.82 24.70 -9.72
N GLY A 603 40.12 25.64 -8.83
CA GLY A 603 39.93 27.08 -9.04
C GLY A 603 40.59 27.89 -7.93
N PRO A 604 40.40 29.22 -7.85
CA PRO A 604 41.05 30.06 -6.84
C PRO A 604 40.93 29.55 -5.40
N ALA A 605 39.77 28.99 -5.01
CA ALA A 605 39.55 28.45 -3.66
C ALA A 605 40.23 27.08 -3.41
N LEU A 606 40.64 26.39 -4.48
CA LEU A 606 41.38 25.13 -4.43
C LEU A 606 42.34 25.07 -5.64
N PRO A 607 43.51 25.72 -5.54
CA PRO A 607 44.44 25.82 -6.66
C PRO A 607 45.00 24.46 -7.08
N GLU A 608 44.97 23.49 -6.16
CA GLU A 608 45.41 22.13 -6.38
C GLU A 608 44.50 21.13 -5.68
N GLN A 609 44.04 20.12 -6.42
CA GLN A 609 43.31 18.97 -5.90
C GLN A 609 44.18 17.72 -6.01
N VAL A 610 44.31 16.99 -4.90
CA VAL A 610 45.10 15.74 -4.85
C VAL A 610 44.16 14.55 -4.86
N VAL A 611 44.34 13.69 -5.85
CA VAL A 611 43.61 12.43 -6.02
C VAL A 611 44.62 11.28 -5.98
N SER A 612 44.28 10.23 -5.25
CA SER A 612 45.06 8.98 -5.20
C SER A 612 44.17 7.78 -5.50
N ILE A 613 44.75 6.75 -6.12
CA ILE A 613 44.08 5.47 -6.40
C ILE A 613 44.74 4.39 -5.56
N HIS A 614 43.93 3.59 -4.89
CA HIS A 614 44.36 2.54 -3.96
C HIS A 614 43.82 1.17 -4.39
N PHE A 615 44.55 0.11 -4.07
CA PHE A 615 44.10 -1.27 -4.14
C PHE A 615 44.31 -1.91 -2.76
N GLY A 616 43.21 -2.18 -2.05
CA GLY A 616 43.25 -2.37 -0.59
C GLY A 616 43.83 -1.13 0.09
N ASP A 617 44.78 -1.31 1.00
CA ASP A 617 45.46 -0.21 1.70
C ASP A 617 46.68 0.36 0.94
N LYS A 618 46.99 -0.17 -0.25
CA LYS A 618 48.17 0.23 -1.01
C LYS A 618 47.84 1.33 -2.01
N GLU A 619 48.50 2.48 -1.88
CA GLU A 619 48.48 3.54 -2.88
C GLU A 619 49.19 3.07 -4.16
N LEU A 620 48.46 3.07 -5.28
CA LEU A 620 48.98 2.71 -6.60
C LEU A 620 49.50 3.93 -7.37
N GLY A 621 48.95 5.11 -7.10
CA GLY A 621 49.36 6.37 -7.72
C GLY A 621 48.65 7.57 -7.13
N ARG A 622 49.25 8.74 -7.31
CA ARG A 622 48.78 10.04 -6.82
C ARG A 622 49.04 11.12 -7.84
N TRP A 623 48.05 11.99 -8.04
CA TRP A 623 48.12 13.12 -8.95
C TRP A 623 47.61 14.38 -8.28
N THR A 624 48.28 15.47 -8.59
CA THR A 624 47.85 16.83 -8.27
C THR A 624 47.33 17.46 -9.55
N LEU A 625 46.07 17.89 -9.54
CA LEU A 625 45.41 18.55 -10.66
C LEU A 625 45.17 20.02 -10.29
N SER A 626 45.40 20.91 -11.25
CA SER A 626 45.23 22.36 -11.12
C SER A 626 44.22 22.87 -12.16
N PRO A 627 43.75 24.13 -12.11
CA PRO A 627 42.78 24.64 -13.07
C PRO A 627 43.21 24.49 -14.53
N LEU A 628 44.51 24.66 -14.81
CA LEU A 628 45.10 24.49 -16.14
C LEU A 628 45.19 23.02 -16.60
N ARG A 629 45.00 22.07 -15.69
CA ARG A 629 45.11 20.62 -15.91
C ARG A 629 44.00 19.89 -15.13
N SER A 630 42.77 20.40 -15.22
CA SER A 630 41.63 19.88 -14.46
C SER A 630 41.17 18.51 -14.96
N ARG A 631 41.57 18.10 -16.17
CA ARG A 631 41.31 16.79 -16.76
C ARG A 631 42.60 16.15 -17.24
N ARG A 632 42.82 14.88 -16.91
CA ARG A 632 44.06 14.16 -17.21
C ARG A 632 43.83 12.66 -17.34
N GLU A 633 44.54 12.03 -18.27
CA GLU A 633 44.66 10.56 -18.30
C GLU A 633 45.69 10.09 -17.28
N VAL A 634 45.30 9.13 -16.45
CA VAL A 634 46.14 8.51 -15.41
C VAL A 634 46.31 7.03 -15.69
N ARG A 635 47.48 6.51 -15.32
CA ARG A 635 47.86 5.11 -15.50
C ARG A 635 48.55 4.60 -14.24
N VAL A 636 48.10 3.48 -13.69
CA VAL A 636 48.74 2.79 -12.56
C VAL A 636 48.85 1.30 -12.80
N ALA A 637 49.98 0.71 -12.40
CA ALA A 637 50.14 -0.73 -12.44
C ALA A 637 49.43 -1.37 -11.23
N LEU A 638 48.65 -2.42 -11.47
CA LEU A 638 48.10 -3.23 -10.39
C LEU A 638 49.17 -4.18 -9.82
N PRO A 639 49.00 -4.70 -8.59
CA PRO A 639 49.89 -5.71 -8.02
C PRO A 639 50.11 -6.92 -8.95
N ARG A 640 51.30 -7.54 -8.87
CA ARG A 640 51.71 -8.62 -9.80
C ARG A 640 50.89 -9.90 -9.67
N ARG A 641 50.32 -10.17 -8.48
CA ARG A 641 49.49 -11.33 -8.19
C ARG A 641 48.11 -10.82 -7.79
N LEU A 642 47.12 -11.12 -8.61
CA LEU A 642 45.72 -10.87 -8.36
C LEU A 642 45.05 -12.24 -8.39
N ASP A 643 44.89 -12.85 -7.22
CA ASP A 643 44.34 -14.20 -7.10
C ASP A 643 42.80 -14.20 -7.11
N SER A 644 42.19 -13.00 -7.20
CA SER A 644 40.74 -12.78 -7.23
C SER A 644 40.27 -12.39 -8.63
N ARG A 645 39.02 -12.79 -8.93
CA ARG A 645 38.25 -12.26 -10.07
C ARG A 645 37.74 -10.85 -9.82
N GLU A 646 37.61 -10.44 -8.56
CA GLU A 646 37.20 -9.09 -8.18
C GLU A 646 38.44 -8.20 -8.02
N ILE A 647 38.43 -7.05 -8.71
CA ILE A 647 39.42 -5.99 -8.57
C ILE A 647 38.72 -4.74 -8.07
N ARG A 648 39.01 -4.36 -6.82
CA ARG A 648 38.49 -3.14 -6.19
C ARG A 648 39.54 -2.03 -6.20
N LEU A 649 39.19 -0.89 -6.75
CA LEU A 649 40.01 0.32 -6.78
C LEU A 649 39.31 1.45 -6.05
N THR A 650 40.01 2.05 -5.09
CA THR A 650 39.46 3.15 -4.29
C THR A 650 40.13 4.47 -4.69
N PHE A 651 39.33 5.41 -5.15
CA PHE A 651 39.73 6.78 -5.39
C PHE A 651 39.59 7.57 -4.10
N ARG A 652 40.65 8.26 -3.67
CA ARG A 652 40.63 9.14 -2.51
C ARG A 652 40.96 10.57 -2.92
N SER A 653 40.06 11.49 -2.59
CA SER A 653 40.25 12.93 -2.78
C SER A 653 40.62 13.58 -1.46
N LYS A 654 41.68 14.40 -1.45
CA LYS A 654 42.15 15.07 -0.21
C LYS A 654 41.11 16.02 0.37
N ARG A 655 40.35 16.70 -0.50
CA ARG A 655 39.28 17.63 -0.13
C ARG A 655 38.08 17.40 -1.05
N LEU A 656 36.89 17.78 -0.59
CA LEU A 656 35.73 17.95 -1.46
C LEU A 656 35.47 19.44 -1.56
N ILE A 657 35.15 19.94 -2.75
CA ILE A 657 34.83 21.34 -2.97
C ILE A 657 33.64 21.48 -3.89
N SER A 658 32.81 22.48 -3.61
CA SER A 658 31.72 22.86 -4.49
C SER A 658 32.20 23.78 -5.62
N HIS A 659 31.63 23.63 -6.80
CA HIS A 659 31.88 24.56 -7.89
C HIS A 659 31.37 25.96 -7.55
N ALA A 660 30.26 26.08 -6.79
CA ALA A 660 29.74 27.35 -6.28
C ALA A 660 30.69 28.07 -5.32
N ALA A 661 31.65 27.36 -4.73
CA ALA A 661 32.74 27.98 -3.97
C ALA A 661 33.79 28.66 -4.89
N GLN A 662 33.68 28.52 -6.21
CA GLN A 662 34.51 29.20 -7.21
C GLN A 662 33.76 30.40 -7.81
N PRO A 663 34.46 31.48 -8.20
CA PRO A 663 33.83 32.61 -8.88
C PRO A 663 33.06 32.16 -10.13
N GLY A 664 31.74 32.39 -10.15
CA GLY A 664 30.86 32.03 -11.27
C GLY A 664 30.34 30.59 -11.28
N GLY A 665 30.61 29.79 -10.26
CA GLY A 665 30.01 28.46 -10.12
C GLY A 665 28.59 28.51 -9.57
N ILE A 666 27.72 27.63 -10.08
CA ILE A 666 26.33 27.48 -9.62
C ILE A 666 26.05 26.11 -8.98
N ASP A 667 27.02 25.19 -9.02
CA ASP A 667 26.87 23.82 -8.50
C ASP A 667 27.40 23.73 -7.07
N ASP A 668 26.47 23.63 -6.12
CA ASP A 668 26.70 23.61 -4.67
C ASP A 668 27.16 22.25 -4.13
N ARG A 669 27.18 21.19 -4.97
CA ARG A 669 27.58 19.84 -4.57
C ARG A 669 29.05 19.81 -4.16
N LEU A 670 29.39 19.10 -3.10
CA LEU A 670 30.79 18.85 -2.73
C LEU A 670 31.38 17.76 -3.64
N LEU A 671 32.31 18.13 -4.52
CA LEU A 671 32.88 17.28 -5.55
C LEU A 671 34.35 16.91 -5.25
N GLY A 672 34.68 15.64 -5.44
CA GLY A 672 36.04 15.10 -5.29
C GLY A 672 36.74 14.93 -6.64
N VAL A 673 36.72 13.70 -7.16
CA VAL A 673 37.22 13.32 -8.49
C VAL A 673 36.05 12.96 -9.39
N GLY A 674 36.14 13.35 -10.66
CA GLY A 674 35.23 12.95 -11.72
C GLY A 674 35.88 11.89 -12.60
N LEU A 675 35.10 10.91 -13.06
CA LEU A 675 35.53 9.92 -14.04
C LEU A 675 34.78 10.11 -15.36
N VAL A 676 35.52 10.11 -16.46
CA VAL A 676 34.94 10.12 -17.80
C VAL A 676 34.88 8.70 -18.36
N LYS A 677 36.02 8.01 -18.30
CA LYS A 677 36.17 6.65 -18.83
C LYS A 677 37.35 5.94 -18.20
N CYS A 678 37.30 4.61 -18.14
CA CYS A 678 38.41 3.78 -17.66
C CYS A 678 38.51 2.42 -18.37
N ALA A 679 39.66 1.77 -18.22
CA ALA A 679 39.87 0.37 -18.61
C ALA A 679 40.96 -0.28 -17.73
N LEU A 680 40.87 -1.60 -17.54
CA LEU A 680 42.02 -2.42 -17.14
C LEU A 680 42.66 -2.97 -18.41
N VAL A 681 43.91 -2.61 -18.68
CA VAL A 681 44.65 -3.05 -19.87
C VAL A 681 45.77 -3.99 -19.47
N GLU A 682 46.10 -4.96 -20.30
CA GLU A 682 47.26 -5.81 -20.06
C GLU A 682 48.55 -4.99 -20.23
N GLY A 683 49.42 -5.04 -19.21
CA GLY A 683 50.75 -4.47 -19.28
C GLY A 683 51.65 -5.35 -20.15
N ARG A 684 52.24 -4.75 -21.18
CA ARG A 684 53.44 -5.31 -21.82
C ARG A 684 54.59 -5.41 -20.83
#